data_AF-A0A1M4Z0A1-F1
#
_entry.id   AF-A0A1M4Z0A1-F1
#
_cell.length_a   1.000
_cell.length_b   1.000
_cell.length_c   1.000
_cell.angle_alpha   90.00
_cell.angle_beta   90.00
_cell.angle_gamma   90.00
#
_symmetry.space_group_name_H-M   'P 1'
#
loop_
_entity.id
_entity.type
_entity.pdbx_description
1 polymer ?
#
loop_
_entity_poly.entity_id
_entity_poly.type
_entity_poly.pdbx_seq_one_letter_code
_entity_poly.pdbx_strand_id
1 'polypeptide(L)'
;MQRWEYVGGGSAKFWEVERDGAVVTVRFGRLAASGQTKVRELASEAAAQSYVDKLVAEKSSRGYRLVERISLLPPSTVDGAAEFGPGAEPTGAESGGTAELPDEDTFEIPAGWRAHIHPRRGGVARTSTELDPVAAATVEQRAVRVRTTLTGVLSRANSDPRLVGAAREWVDGTPNPLGAAVEAAVVASMTEWEERADLQFFADFWVSRHGFAFAARSAAELAGIAVHWRSPRRWDPEVPRHVFFPRPRDIGARGWYGEPVALRTRALLASADDQDYQDAVAALASHRQDELQRVITTYLVPTRQDWVDECCADAVAATRHERIQLQMLVRSLGSPRQVEELEAHVELGWCLDAASVVHTLVEGVGVAVAPVLARAADGDPDGGAARRRLLATLAQLPTDEAFDLLVARVDQKHVQAALRAAMRRYPVRALRRLARAAEGYSGDTATIAMLLRGHVAAHPGLTAAVLPSLPEELAEVVQRAGHTTEKVREAPADTLPRLLVEPPWTRRKAAAKPVVIEGLAPVDPKAIEWADGEREEWANHLEHTSREPFGGDWDEAVETFRAGGLDWYDEGRLFLRGPEHLVRPLLADWTPRDLWSVEGWVKALVARFELAALPIALRVAMEKVVSNAPVLLPFVTAEVATLMADWLARLRTTRSVALTWLLRHPVGAARLLVPAALSKPGVRRRNAEGALRAIASAGRRDEVLAVAREYGERAGAAVEALLDLDPVEVLPARRPVVGTWVDLALLPPILLRDRESALPRSAAGHVVTMLAMSRTDEVYAGLDVVREVCDPDSLAEFGWGLFQQWRAVGAPTRDNWALTALGWIGDDRTVLRLVPVIRAWPGQDGHSKAVAGLGVLAGIGSDLALTHLYSISQKARSRGLRERARQKVAEVAEGLGLSAEQLADRLVPDFGLDADGTLALDYGPRQFVVGFDEQLKPYVVDGDGKRRKDLPRPGARDDQELAPAAHKRFAALKKDVRTVARDQFVRLERAMVAQRRWSVADFRRLFVEHPLLWHITRRLVWRSEEDGRPATLLRVTENRGFANVAGEELALPDSAQVGIAHPLHIAESLSAWSEVFANYEIQQPFPQLGRPVHALTDEERESVELRRFHDVAVPVGRVVGLRRRGWERGTPLDNGVEFWISRPVPGGRCVVIDLDPGITAGELEFFPEQRIARVWLNDEPTGNGNRPGLRFAELDPVTASEVLAELTDLTNLTNLTELVSATT
;
A
#
# COMPACT_ATOMS: atom_id res chain seq x y z
N MET A 1 -7.96 -25.07 33.78
CA MET A 1 -6.69 -24.29 33.79
C MET A 1 -6.27 -23.84 35.20
N GLN A 2 -4.97 -23.85 35.53
CA GLN A 2 -4.41 -23.30 36.79
C GLN A 2 -3.82 -21.89 36.56
N ARG A 3 -4.26 -20.88 37.32
CA ARG A 3 -3.82 -19.48 37.16
C ARG A 3 -2.88 -19.03 38.27
N TRP A 4 -1.73 -18.50 37.86
CA TRP A 4 -0.67 -17.97 38.70
C TRP A 4 -0.48 -16.48 38.41
N GLU A 5 -0.36 -15.66 39.44
CA GLU A 5 -0.19 -14.21 39.29
C GLU A 5 1.07 -13.71 39.99
N TYR A 6 1.63 -12.64 39.46
CA TYR A 6 2.78 -11.93 40.01
C TYR A 6 2.49 -10.44 40.05
N VAL A 7 2.63 -9.83 41.24
CA VAL A 7 2.49 -8.40 41.46
C VAL A 7 3.72 -7.89 42.24
N GLY A 8 4.56 -7.09 41.58
CA GLY A 8 5.78 -6.53 42.18
C GLY A 8 6.68 -5.80 41.17
N GLY A 9 7.39 -4.75 41.62
CA GLY A 9 8.33 -3.98 40.78
C GLY A 9 7.68 -3.19 39.63
N GLY A 10 6.48 -2.63 39.84
CA GLY A 10 5.74 -1.87 38.82
C GLY A 10 5.08 -2.74 37.74
N SER A 11 4.99 -4.07 37.94
CA SER A 11 4.36 -4.97 36.98
C SER A 11 3.39 -5.95 37.65
N ALA A 12 2.24 -6.15 37.00
CA ALA A 12 1.18 -7.04 37.42
C ALA A 12 0.86 -8.01 36.26
N LYS A 13 1.11 -9.31 36.43
CA LYS A 13 1.08 -10.33 35.36
C LYS A 13 0.35 -11.59 35.79
N PHE A 14 -0.27 -12.27 34.84
CA PHE A 14 -0.82 -13.62 35.00
C PHE A 14 -0.12 -14.63 34.10
N TRP A 15 -0.12 -15.89 34.53
CA TRP A 15 0.37 -17.05 33.82
C TRP A 15 -0.55 -18.23 34.15
N GLU A 16 -1.07 -18.88 33.14
CA GLU A 16 -2.09 -19.91 33.21
C GLU A 16 -1.57 -21.13 32.48
N VAL A 17 -1.83 -22.33 33.01
CA VAL A 17 -1.47 -23.59 32.36
C VAL A 17 -2.60 -24.60 32.45
N GLU A 18 -2.87 -25.28 31.36
CA GLU A 18 -3.84 -26.36 31.21
C GLU A 18 -3.20 -27.51 30.44
N ARG A 19 -3.59 -28.72 30.79
CA ARG A 19 -3.17 -29.94 30.11
C ARG A 19 -4.43 -30.71 29.74
N ASP A 20 -4.55 -31.06 28.47
CA ASP A 20 -5.58 -31.93 27.92
C ASP A 20 -4.89 -33.08 27.16
N GLY A 21 -4.88 -34.27 27.76
CA GLY A 21 -4.08 -35.40 27.29
C GLY A 21 -2.59 -35.06 27.12
N ALA A 22 -2.09 -35.18 25.89
CA ALA A 22 -0.70 -34.86 25.54
C ALA A 22 -0.48 -33.38 25.15
N VAL A 23 -1.53 -32.57 25.15
CA VAL A 23 -1.50 -31.14 24.78
C VAL A 23 -1.44 -30.28 26.03
N VAL A 24 -0.50 -29.34 26.07
CA VAL A 24 -0.34 -28.35 27.14
C VAL A 24 -0.57 -26.95 26.59
N THR A 25 -1.57 -26.27 27.12
CA THR A 25 -1.92 -24.88 26.80
C THR A 25 -1.43 -23.96 27.90
N VAL A 26 -0.62 -22.96 27.55
CA VAL A 26 -0.08 -21.97 28.47
C VAL A 26 -0.52 -20.58 28.02
N ARG A 27 -1.21 -19.82 28.87
CA ARG A 27 -1.61 -18.44 28.60
C ARG A 27 -0.92 -17.48 29.56
N PHE A 28 -0.42 -16.33 29.09
CA PHE A 28 0.28 -15.38 29.98
C PHE A 28 0.19 -13.94 29.49
N GLY A 29 0.16 -12.98 30.41
CA GLY A 29 -0.04 -11.58 30.07
C GLY A 29 0.08 -10.63 31.26
N ARG A 30 -0.16 -9.35 31.04
CA ARG A 30 -0.42 -8.40 32.14
C ARG A 30 -1.84 -8.60 32.65
N LEU A 31 -2.06 -8.38 33.94
CA LEU A 31 -3.41 -8.37 34.50
C LEU A 31 -4.25 -7.30 33.77
N ALA A 32 -5.50 -7.63 33.42
CA ALA A 32 -6.43 -6.87 32.57
C ALA A 32 -6.15 -6.84 31.04
N ALA A 33 -5.17 -7.59 30.52
CA ALA A 33 -4.97 -7.78 29.08
C ALA A 33 -5.38 -9.18 28.62
N SER A 34 -5.73 -9.35 27.33
CA SER A 34 -6.17 -10.64 26.77
C SER A 34 -5.12 -11.77 26.91
N GLY A 35 -3.85 -11.43 27.07
CA GLY A 35 -2.72 -12.37 27.22
C GLY A 35 -2.38 -13.10 25.92
N GLN A 36 -1.28 -13.83 25.92
CA GLN A 36 -0.82 -14.66 24.81
C GLN A 36 -0.96 -16.14 25.17
N THR A 37 -1.53 -16.93 24.26
CA THR A 37 -1.70 -18.37 24.42
C THR A 37 -0.67 -19.13 23.59
N LYS A 38 -0.05 -20.16 24.17
CA LYS A 38 0.83 -21.10 23.50
C LYS A 38 0.33 -22.52 23.77
N VAL A 39 0.07 -23.26 22.71
CA VAL A 39 -0.31 -24.67 22.79
C VAL A 39 0.88 -25.51 22.36
N ARG A 40 1.15 -26.59 23.09
CA ARG A 40 2.24 -27.52 22.78
C ARG A 40 1.76 -28.96 22.97
N GLU A 41 1.79 -29.72 21.89
CA GLU A 41 1.57 -31.16 21.93
C GLU A 41 2.90 -31.89 22.23
N LEU A 42 2.82 -32.91 23.08
CA LEU A 42 3.95 -33.72 23.54
C LEU A 42 3.72 -35.19 23.21
N ALA A 43 4.77 -36.00 23.21
CA ALA A 43 4.73 -37.38 22.73
C ALA A 43 3.84 -38.34 23.58
N SER A 44 3.46 -37.93 24.79
CA SER A 44 2.56 -38.70 25.66
C SER A 44 1.98 -37.82 26.77
N GLU A 45 0.89 -38.27 27.37
CA GLU A 45 0.28 -37.60 28.54
C GLU A 45 1.23 -37.52 29.74
N ALA A 46 2.09 -38.53 29.93
CA ALA A 46 3.13 -38.53 30.98
C ALA A 46 4.21 -37.46 30.72
N ALA A 47 4.62 -37.26 29.45
CA ALA A 47 5.53 -36.19 29.07
C ALA A 47 4.89 -34.81 29.26
N ALA A 48 3.59 -34.68 28.99
CA ALA A 48 2.83 -33.46 29.22
C ALA A 48 2.73 -33.10 30.71
N GLN A 49 2.51 -34.08 31.59
CA GLN A 49 2.52 -33.86 33.04
C GLN A 49 3.88 -33.37 33.53
N SER A 50 4.95 -34.08 33.18
CA SER A 50 6.32 -33.71 33.60
C SER A 50 6.72 -32.31 33.09
N TYR A 51 6.24 -31.93 31.90
CA TYR A 51 6.43 -30.60 31.34
C TYR A 51 5.67 -29.51 32.11
N VAL A 52 4.42 -29.76 32.50
CA VAL A 52 3.62 -28.84 33.34
C VAL A 52 4.26 -28.66 34.71
N ASP A 53 4.69 -29.75 35.35
CA ASP A 53 5.32 -29.71 36.69
C ASP A 53 6.59 -28.85 36.68
N LYS A 54 7.41 -28.98 35.62
CA LYS A 54 8.60 -28.16 35.42
C LYS A 54 8.28 -26.67 35.25
N LEU A 55 7.24 -26.35 34.47
CA LEU A 55 6.82 -24.96 34.25
C LEU A 55 6.27 -24.32 35.53
N VAL A 56 5.48 -25.08 36.30
CA VAL A 56 4.97 -24.63 37.60
C VAL A 56 6.13 -24.33 38.55
N ALA A 57 7.09 -25.24 38.69
CA ALA A 57 8.28 -25.03 39.54
C ALA A 57 9.09 -23.78 39.12
N GLU A 58 9.26 -23.57 37.81
CA GLU A 58 9.95 -22.38 37.29
C GLU A 58 9.18 -21.09 37.67
N LYS A 59 7.86 -21.07 37.53
CA LYS A 59 7.06 -19.87 37.83
C LYS A 59 6.98 -19.58 39.33
N SER A 60 6.81 -20.60 40.16
CA SER A 60 6.84 -20.44 41.61
C SER A 60 8.19 -19.88 42.09
N SER A 61 9.32 -20.32 41.52
CA SER A 61 10.64 -19.78 41.86
C SER A 61 10.82 -18.29 41.50
N ARG A 62 10.04 -17.77 40.55
CA ARG A 62 10.03 -16.37 40.11
C ARG A 62 9.01 -15.50 40.85
N GLY A 63 8.46 -16.00 41.95
CA GLY A 63 7.54 -15.25 42.81
C GLY A 63 6.08 -15.22 42.35
N TYR A 64 5.70 -16.01 41.34
CA TYR A 64 4.30 -16.17 40.96
C TYR A 64 3.58 -17.02 42.01
N ARG A 65 2.39 -16.59 42.44
CA ARG A 65 1.54 -17.31 43.40
C ARG A 65 0.30 -17.86 42.70
N LEU A 66 -0.09 -19.09 43.03
CA LEU A 66 -1.32 -19.69 42.54
C LEU A 66 -2.50 -18.91 43.12
N VAL A 67 -3.35 -18.35 42.27
CA VAL A 67 -4.49 -17.53 42.67
C VAL A 67 -5.79 -18.32 42.55
N GLU A 68 -5.94 -19.16 41.52
CA GLU A 68 -7.19 -19.87 41.29
C GLU A 68 -7.04 -21.11 40.38
N ARG A 69 -7.92 -22.11 40.56
CA ARG A 69 -8.17 -23.17 39.57
C ARG A 69 -9.45 -22.81 38.82
N ILE A 70 -9.31 -22.40 37.57
CA ILE A 70 -10.39 -21.88 36.74
C ILE A 70 -10.72 -22.94 35.68
N SER A 71 -12.00 -23.27 35.52
CA SER A 71 -12.50 -24.07 34.39
C SER A 71 -13.16 -23.11 33.40
N LEU A 72 -12.61 -22.95 32.19
CA LEU A 72 -13.22 -22.08 31.19
C LEU A 72 -13.07 -22.63 29.77
N LEU A 73 -14.23 -22.61 29.09
CA LEU A 73 -14.41 -22.68 27.64
C LEU A 73 -13.61 -21.57 26.91
N PRO A 74 -13.21 -21.78 25.64
CA PRO A 74 -12.23 -20.95 24.97
C PRO A 74 -12.78 -19.57 24.53
N PRO A 75 -11.95 -18.50 24.57
CA PRO A 75 -12.34 -17.15 24.15
C PRO A 75 -12.24 -16.92 22.64
N SER A 76 -13.21 -16.16 22.12
CA SER A 76 -13.31 -15.66 20.75
C SER A 76 -12.17 -14.72 20.37
N THR A 77 -11.53 -14.97 19.23
CA THR A 77 -10.56 -14.08 18.59
C THR A 77 -11.24 -13.17 17.57
N VAL A 78 -11.13 -11.85 17.76
CA VAL A 78 -11.31 -10.83 16.71
C VAL A 78 -9.92 -10.27 16.42
N ASP A 79 -9.29 -10.75 15.35
CA ASP A 79 -8.34 -9.96 14.56
C ASP A 79 -8.16 -10.61 13.18
N GLY A 80 -8.30 -9.78 12.15
CA GLY A 80 -8.41 -10.19 10.76
C GLY A 80 -7.07 -10.54 10.11
N ALA A 81 -6.80 -11.85 9.99
CA ALA A 81 -6.06 -12.45 8.88
C ALA A 81 -6.23 -13.98 9.00
N ALA A 82 -7.08 -14.57 8.16
CA ALA A 82 -7.15 -16.03 8.08
C ALA A 82 -5.88 -16.55 7.39
N GLU A 83 -4.84 -16.79 8.17
CA GLU A 83 -3.76 -17.70 7.82
C GLU A 83 -4.26 -19.13 7.97
N PHE A 84 -4.33 -19.82 6.83
CA PHE A 84 -4.58 -21.25 6.78
C PHE A 84 -3.43 -22.00 7.46
N GLY A 85 -3.68 -22.51 8.67
CA GLY A 85 -2.78 -23.43 9.37
C GLY A 85 -2.70 -24.80 8.67
N PRO A 86 -1.58 -25.53 8.84
CA PRO A 86 -1.29 -26.75 8.07
C PRO A 86 -2.15 -27.92 8.59
N GLY A 87 -2.88 -28.55 7.67
CA GLY A 87 -3.49 -29.86 7.91
C GLY A 87 -2.41 -30.94 7.98
N ALA A 88 -2.66 -31.94 8.82
CA ALA A 88 -1.79 -33.05 9.19
C ALA A 88 -1.02 -33.69 8.02
N GLU A 89 0.23 -34.07 8.30
CA GLU A 89 1.03 -34.94 7.43
C GLU A 89 0.30 -36.28 7.20
N PRO A 90 0.31 -36.83 5.97
CA PRO A 90 -0.21 -38.16 5.72
C PRO A 90 0.76 -39.18 6.31
N THR A 91 0.33 -39.87 7.36
CA THR A 91 0.99 -41.07 7.85
C THR A 91 0.95 -42.16 6.79
N GLY A 92 2.15 -42.67 6.48
CA GLY A 92 2.47 -44.06 6.11
C GLY A 92 1.45 -44.83 5.28
N ALA A 93 1.84 -45.11 4.04
CA ALA A 93 1.23 -46.11 3.19
C ALA A 93 1.15 -47.47 3.88
N GLU A 94 -0.07 -47.98 4.09
CA GLU A 94 -0.35 -49.41 4.13
C GLU A 94 -1.22 -49.77 2.92
N SER A 95 -0.75 -50.78 2.19
CA SER A 95 -1.29 -51.29 0.94
C SER A 95 -2.58 -52.08 1.14
N GLY A 96 -3.57 -51.87 0.26
CA GLY A 96 -4.50 -52.93 -0.14
C GLY A 96 -6.00 -52.78 0.21
N GLY A 97 -6.55 -51.57 0.30
CA GLY A 97 -8.00 -51.35 0.38
C GLY A 97 -8.47 -50.38 -0.71
N THR A 98 -9.56 -50.69 -1.40
CA THR A 98 -10.27 -49.76 -2.30
C THR A 98 -10.56 -48.46 -1.56
N ALA A 99 -9.94 -47.36 -1.98
CA ALA A 99 -10.07 -46.07 -1.31
C ALA A 99 -11.52 -45.58 -1.36
N GLU A 100 -12.16 -45.50 -0.21
CA GLU A 100 -13.47 -44.86 -0.04
C GLU A 100 -13.35 -43.37 -0.44
N LEU A 101 -14.28 -42.89 -1.27
CA LEU A 101 -14.31 -41.49 -1.69
C LEU A 101 -14.73 -40.59 -0.51
N PRO A 102 -14.23 -39.35 -0.42
CA PRO A 102 -14.60 -38.42 0.66
C PRO A 102 -16.09 -38.00 0.57
N ASP A 103 -16.73 -37.77 1.71
CA ASP A 103 -18.06 -37.12 1.77
C ASP A 103 -17.93 -35.63 1.43
N GLU A 104 -18.62 -35.21 0.38
CA GLU A 104 -18.60 -33.83 -0.14
C GLU A 104 -19.98 -33.16 -0.15
N ASP A 105 -21.02 -33.80 0.38
CA ASP A 105 -22.41 -33.32 0.30
C ASP A 105 -22.98 -32.87 1.67
N THR A 106 -22.36 -33.27 2.78
CA THR A 106 -22.78 -32.84 4.13
C THR A 106 -22.26 -31.44 4.46
N PHE A 107 -23.16 -30.50 4.77
CA PHE A 107 -22.78 -29.15 5.24
C PHE A 107 -22.67 -29.08 6.76
N GLU A 108 -21.45 -28.90 7.25
CA GLU A 108 -21.19 -28.59 8.65
C GLU A 108 -20.78 -27.12 8.82
N ILE A 109 -21.45 -26.41 9.75
CA ILE A 109 -21.10 -25.02 10.06
C ILE A 109 -19.69 -24.96 10.70
N PRO A 110 -18.72 -24.24 10.08
CA PRO A 110 -17.37 -24.15 10.60
C PRO A 110 -17.32 -23.59 12.04
N ALA A 111 -16.47 -24.17 12.89
CA ALA A 111 -16.36 -23.77 14.30
C ALA A 111 -16.08 -22.26 14.49
N GLY A 112 -15.25 -21.67 13.62
CA GLY A 112 -14.94 -20.23 13.65
C GLY A 112 -16.11 -19.31 13.28
N TRP A 113 -17.18 -19.84 12.66
CA TRP A 113 -18.37 -19.04 12.35
C TRP A 113 -19.26 -18.82 13.56
N ARG A 114 -19.26 -19.76 14.52
CA ARG A 114 -20.18 -19.76 15.68
C ARG A 114 -20.14 -18.48 16.50
N ALA A 115 -18.96 -17.86 16.66
CA ALA A 115 -18.81 -16.59 17.39
C ALA A 115 -19.49 -15.40 16.70
N HIS A 116 -19.77 -15.49 15.40
CA HIS A 116 -20.38 -14.43 14.59
C HIS A 116 -21.88 -14.63 14.39
N ILE A 117 -22.42 -15.84 14.62
CA ILE A 117 -23.82 -16.15 14.38
C ILE A 117 -24.67 -15.53 15.50
N HIS A 118 -25.72 -14.79 15.12
CA HIS A 118 -26.69 -14.27 16.08
C HIS A 118 -27.60 -15.41 16.54
N PRO A 119 -27.69 -15.70 17.86
CA PRO A 119 -28.40 -16.87 18.35
C PRO A 119 -29.87 -16.88 17.93
N ARG A 120 -30.40 -18.06 17.59
CA ARG A 120 -31.83 -18.29 17.41
C ARG A 120 -32.22 -19.55 18.17
N ARG A 121 -33.45 -19.59 18.67
CA ARG A 121 -33.96 -20.75 19.39
C ARG A 121 -33.99 -21.97 18.46
N GLY A 122 -33.38 -23.09 18.89
CA GLY A 122 -33.22 -24.30 18.08
C GLY A 122 -32.08 -24.26 17.05
N GLY A 123 -31.31 -23.17 16.98
CA GLY A 123 -30.14 -23.02 16.11
C GLY A 123 -28.82 -23.36 16.79
N VAL A 124 -27.72 -22.84 16.24
CA VAL A 124 -26.38 -23.04 16.81
C VAL A 124 -26.26 -22.36 18.19
N ALA A 125 -25.99 -23.14 19.23
CA ALA A 125 -25.84 -22.64 20.61
C ALA A 125 -24.59 -21.76 20.77
N ARG A 126 -24.70 -20.69 21.57
CA ARG A 126 -23.57 -19.84 21.99
C ARG A 126 -23.10 -20.25 23.39
N THR A 127 -21.81 -20.02 23.66
CA THR A 127 -21.10 -20.44 24.88
C THR A 127 -21.47 -19.69 26.17
N SER A 128 -22.23 -18.58 26.13
CA SER A 128 -22.53 -17.77 27.33
C SER A 128 -23.95 -17.20 27.31
N THR A 129 -24.88 -17.92 27.90
CA THR A 129 -26.30 -17.55 28.09
C THR A 129 -26.61 -17.12 29.52
N GLU A 130 -25.66 -17.25 30.45
CA GLU A 130 -25.79 -16.78 31.83
C GLU A 130 -25.79 -15.25 31.90
N LEU A 131 -26.58 -14.70 32.82
CA LEU A 131 -26.63 -13.26 33.11
C LEU A 131 -25.30 -12.82 33.72
N ASP A 132 -24.77 -11.69 33.27
CA ASP A 132 -23.53 -11.15 33.83
C ASP A 132 -23.76 -10.63 35.26
N PRO A 133 -23.04 -11.14 36.27
CA PRO A 133 -23.24 -10.76 37.67
C PRO A 133 -22.91 -9.29 37.96
N VAL A 134 -22.11 -8.61 37.13
CA VAL A 134 -21.79 -7.18 37.33
C VAL A 134 -22.76 -6.24 36.63
N ALA A 135 -23.65 -6.75 35.77
CA ALA A 135 -24.54 -5.93 34.95
C ALA A 135 -25.35 -4.91 35.76
N ALA A 136 -25.92 -5.34 36.89
CA ALA A 136 -26.72 -4.46 37.74
C ALA A 136 -25.90 -3.30 38.34
N ALA A 137 -24.70 -3.59 38.86
CA ALA A 137 -23.82 -2.57 39.40
C ALA A 137 -23.32 -1.60 38.31
N THR A 138 -23.00 -2.13 37.12
CA THR A 138 -22.53 -1.32 35.99
C THR A 138 -23.63 -0.39 35.47
N VAL A 139 -24.85 -0.88 35.30
CA VAL A 139 -25.99 -0.06 34.84
C VAL A 139 -26.34 0.99 35.90
N GLU A 140 -26.40 0.63 37.18
CA GLU A 140 -26.66 1.59 38.27
C GLU A 140 -25.58 2.68 38.36
N GLN A 141 -24.30 2.33 38.21
CA GLN A 141 -23.21 3.31 38.19
C GLN A 141 -23.34 4.27 37.00
N ARG A 142 -23.69 3.77 35.80
CA ARG A 142 -23.92 4.60 34.61
C ARG A 142 -25.13 5.49 34.78
N ALA A 143 -26.23 4.97 35.30
CA ALA A 143 -27.45 5.70 35.63
C ALA A 143 -27.15 6.87 36.59
N VAL A 144 -26.34 6.65 37.63
CA VAL A 144 -25.90 7.71 38.54
C VAL A 144 -25.08 8.79 37.81
N ARG A 145 -24.12 8.38 36.95
CA ARG A 145 -23.26 9.30 36.20
C ARG A 145 -24.06 10.22 35.26
N VAL A 146 -25.12 9.70 34.65
CA VAL A 146 -25.95 10.46 33.71
C VAL A 146 -27.17 11.11 34.35
N ARG A 147 -27.43 10.93 35.65
CA ARG A 147 -28.67 11.34 36.31
C ARG A 147 -28.95 12.85 36.15
N THR A 148 -27.95 13.70 36.34
CA THR A 148 -28.08 15.15 36.13
C THR A 148 -28.46 15.49 34.68
N THR A 149 -27.88 14.77 33.72
CA THR A 149 -28.19 14.92 32.30
C THR A 149 -29.59 14.41 31.98
N LEU A 150 -29.99 13.26 32.51
CA LEU A 150 -31.33 12.70 32.36
C LEU A 150 -32.38 13.68 32.90
N THR A 151 -32.24 14.17 34.13
CA THR A 151 -33.13 15.20 34.69
C THR A 151 -33.14 16.45 33.81
N GLY A 152 -31.98 16.91 33.36
CA GLY A 152 -31.85 18.06 32.46
C GLY A 152 -32.58 17.88 31.13
N VAL A 153 -32.58 16.67 30.57
CA VAL A 153 -33.30 16.30 29.34
C VAL A 153 -34.81 16.21 29.58
N LEU A 154 -35.24 15.60 30.69
CA LEU A 154 -36.65 15.40 31.05
C LEU A 154 -37.38 16.70 31.46
N SER A 155 -36.64 17.75 31.80
CA SER A 155 -37.18 19.07 32.14
C SER A 155 -37.34 20.01 30.93
N ARG A 156 -36.93 19.59 29.73
CA ARG A 156 -36.97 20.44 28.53
C ARG A 156 -38.35 20.41 27.87
N ALA A 157 -38.84 21.58 27.46
CA ALA A 157 -40.17 21.74 26.87
C ALA A 157 -40.35 21.03 25.52
N ASN A 158 -39.26 20.70 24.83
CA ASN A 158 -39.20 20.00 23.55
C ASN A 158 -38.99 18.48 23.69
N SER A 159 -38.88 17.94 24.91
CA SER A 159 -38.92 16.49 25.14
C SER A 159 -40.35 15.97 25.04
N ASP A 160 -40.52 14.78 24.44
CA ASP A 160 -41.86 14.19 24.26
C ASP A 160 -42.51 13.88 25.62
N PRO A 161 -43.73 14.37 25.91
CA PRO A 161 -44.38 14.20 27.21
C PRO A 161 -44.60 12.73 27.61
N ARG A 162 -44.79 11.82 26.65
CA ARG A 162 -44.98 10.38 26.93
C ARG A 162 -43.68 9.74 27.39
N LEU A 163 -42.56 10.06 26.72
CA LEU A 163 -41.22 9.62 27.12
C LEU A 163 -40.85 10.18 28.49
N VAL A 164 -41.20 11.45 28.74
CA VAL A 164 -40.93 12.11 30.03
C VAL A 164 -41.73 11.47 31.17
N GLY A 165 -43.02 11.20 30.97
CA GLY A 165 -43.86 10.52 31.96
C GLY A 165 -43.31 9.15 32.33
N ALA A 166 -43.04 8.32 31.32
CA ALA A 166 -42.51 6.97 31.52
C ALA A 166 -41.13 6.97 32.21
N ALA A 167 -40.24 7.89 31.83
CA ALA A 167 -38.92 8.01 32.45
C ALA A 167 -39.00 8.45 33.91
N ARG A 168 -39.97 9.29 34.29
CA ARG A 168 -40.19 9.68 35.69
C ARG A 168 -40.70 8.52 36.52
N GLU A 169 -41.67 7.76 36.02
CA GLU A 169 -42.14 6.54 36.69
C GLU A 169 -40.99 5.57 36.97
N TRP A 170 -40.10 5.37 35.98
CA TRP A 170 -38.90 4.54 36.11
C TRP A 170 -37.93 5.09 37.17
N VAL A 171 -37.61 6.38 37.14
CA VAL A 171 -36.70 7.03 38.10
C VAL A 171 -37.27 7.01 39.52
N ASP A 172 -38.59 7.11 39.66
CA ASP A 172 -39.31 7.05 40.94
C ASP A 172 -39.46 5.61 41.47
N GLY A 173 -38.94 4.61 40.75
CA GLY A 173 -38.89 3.20 41.16
C GLY A 173 -40.09 2.37 40.73
N THR A 174 -40.99 2.90 39.89
CA THR A 174 -42.09 2.14 39.28
C THR A 174 -41.61 1.46 38.00
N PRO A 175 -41.66 0.11 37.89
CA PRO A 175 -41.20 -0.58 36.69
C PRO A 175 -41.98 -0.15 35.43
N ASN A 176 -41.30 0.56 34.52
CA ASN A 176 -41.86 0.99 33.24
C ASN A 176 -40.87 0.66 32.10
N PRO A 177 -41.20 -0.26 31.18
CA PRO A 177 -40.31 -0.66 30.09
C PRO A 177 -39.90 0.48 29.16
N LEU A 178 -40.81 1.42 28.87
CA LEU A 178 -40.55 2.61 28.06
C LEU A 178 -39.64 3.59 28.83
N GLY A 179 -39.85 3.74 30.14
CA GLY A 179 -39.00 4.56 31.00
C GLY A 179 -37.56 4.04 31.10
N ALA A 180 -37.40 2.73 31.26
CA ALA A 180 -36.09 2.07 31.24
C ALA A 180 -35.38 2.23 29.89
N ALA A 181 -36.12 2.19 28.78
CA ALA A 181 -35.59 2.45 27.45
C ALA A 181 -35.12 3.90 27.25
N VAL A 182 -35.82 4.89 27.84
CA VAL A 182 -35.39 6.30 27.81
C VAL A 182 -34.05 6.49 28.54
N GLU A 183 -33.88 5.88 29.71
CA GLU A 183 -32.60 5.93 30.43
C GLU A 183 -31.46 5.31 29.60
N ALA A 184 -31.69 4.12 29.02
CA ALA A 184 -30.72 3.47 28.15
C ALA A 184 -30.35 4.34 26.93
N ALA A 185 -31.33 5.00 26.29
CA ALA A 185 -31.09 5.89 25.15
C ALA A 185 -30.22 7.09 25.52
N VAL A 186 -30.46 7.71 26.69
CA VAL A 186 -29.65 8.83 27.19
C VAL A 186 -28.23 8.38 27.51
N VAL A 187 -28.06 7.23 28.18
CA VAL A 187 -26.73 6.65 28.46
C VAL A 187 -25.98 6.34 27.15
N ALA A 188 -26.63 5.67 26.19
CA ALA A 188 -26.05 5.37 24.88
C ALA A 188 -25.54 6.63 24.18
N SER A 189 -26.30 7.73 24.26
CA SER A 189 -25.96 8.99 23.61
C SER A 189 -24.71 9.67 24.17
N MET A 190 -24.33 9.34 25.41
CA MET A 190 -23.16 9.86 26.12
C MET A 190 -21.99 8.87 26.15
N THR A 191 -22.18 7.65 25.62
CA THR A 191 -21.18 6.59 25.67
C THR A 191 -20.23 6.73 24.46
N GLU A 192 -18.93 6.78 24.73
CA GLU A 192 -17.90 6.82 23.69
C GLU A 192 -17.94 5.55 22.83
N TRP A 193 -17.45 5.65 21.59
CA TRP A 193 -17.52 4.55 20.62
C TRP A 193 -16.90 3.24 21.15
N GLU A 194 -15.78 3.34 21.88
CA GLU A 194 -15.04 2.20 22.43
C GLU A 194 -15.79 1.48 23.56
N GLU A 195 -16.70 2.16 24.25
CA GLU A 195 -17.47 1.62 25.40
C GLU A 195 -18.89 1.15 25.02
N ARG A 196 -19.28 1.23 23.74
CA ARG A 196 -20.65 0.90 23.29
C ARG A 196 -21.03 -0.57 23.48
N ALA A 197 -20.07 -1.48 23.43
CA ALA A 197 -20.33 -2.91 23.64
C ALA A 197 -20.95 -3.16 25.03
N ASP A 198 -20.60 -2.36 26.03
CA ASP A 198 -21.10 -2.48 27.40
C ASP A 198 -22.59 -2.12 27.55
N LEU A 199 -23.21 -1.52 26.53
CA LEU A 199 -24.65 -1.28 26.55
C LEU A 199 -25.43 -2.60 26.67
N GLN A 200 -24.84 -3.73 26.28
CA GLN A 200 -25.43 -5.06 26.50
C GLN A 200 -25.82 -5.33 27.97
N PHE A 201 -25.16 -4.71 28.95
CA PHE A 201 -25.47 -4.88 30.37
C PHE A 201 -26.89 -4.43 30.74
N PHE A 202 -27.51 -3.53 29.95
CA PHE A 202 -28.92 -3.16 30.15
C PHE A 202 -29.86 -4.36 29.99
N ALA A 203 -29.60 -5.25 29.01
CA ALA A 203 -30.42 -6.43 28.81
C ALA A 203 -30.34 -7.37 30.02
N ASP A 204 -29.13 -7.63 30.52
CA ASP A 204 -28.90 -8.49 31.68
C ASP A 204 -29.50 -7.90 32.97
N PHE A 205 -29.36 -6.58 33.14
CA PHE A 205 -29.99 -5.85 34.24
C PHE A 205 -31.53 -5.95 34.20
N TRP A 206 -32.15 -5.73 33.05
CA TRP A 206 -33.60 -5.82 32.90
C TRP A 206 -34.12 -7.24 33.15
N VAL A 207 -33.45 -8.27 32.62
CA VAL A 207 -33.83 -9.66 32.89
C VAL A 207 -33.68 -10.00 34.36
N SER A 208 -32.55 -9.65 34.99
CA SER A 208 -32.29 -9.98 36.40
C SER A 208 -33.26 -9.31 37.39
N ARG A 209 -33.75 -8.10 37.08
CA ARG A 209 -34.65 -7.33 37.98
C ARG A 209 -36.13 -7.48 37.67
N HIS A 210 -36.49 -7.69 36.39
CA HIS A 210 -37.87 -7.56 35.93
C HIS A 210 -38.32 -8.68 34.98
N GLY A 211 -37.45 -9.65 34.66
CA GLY A 211 -37.78 -10.82 33.83
C GLY A 211 -37.67 -10.59 32.32
N PHE A 212 -37.78 -11.69 31.56
CA PHE A 212 -37.56 -11.70 30.11
C PHE A 212 -38.56 -10.85 29.32
N ALA A 213 -39.84 -10.90 29.70
CA ALA A 213 -40.88 -10.11 29.02
C ALA A 213 -40.65 -8.60 29.17
N PHE A 214 -40.18 -8.13 30.33
CA PHE A 214 -39.83 -6.73 30.55
C PHE A 214 -38.62 -6.32 29.69
N ALA A 215 -37.55 -7.13 29.71
CA ALA A 215 -36.33 -6.83 28.96
C ALA A 215 -36.58 -6.81 27.44
N ALA A 216 -37.34 -7.78 26.91
CA ALA A 216 -37.74 -7.83 25.51
C ALA A 216 -38.51 -6.56 25.11
N ARG A 217 -39.46 -6.14 25.95
CA ARG A 217 -40.25 -4.94 25.73
C ARG A 217 -39.39 -3.68 25.76
N SER A 218 -38.51 -3.51 26.75
CA SER A 218 -37.59 -2.37 26.83
C SER A 218 -36.63 -2.30 25.64
N ALA A 219 -36.12 -3.44 25.15
CA ALA A 219 -35.28 -3.48 23.95
C ALA A 219 -36.04 -3.06 22.68
N ALA A 220 -37.32 -3.45 22.55
CA ALA A 220 -38.18 -3.00 21.46
C ALA A 220 -38.50 -1.51 21.52
N GLU A 221 -38.80 -0.98 22.72
CA GLU A 221 -39.07 0.45 22.94
C GLU A 221 -37.84 1.32 22.68
N LEU A 222 -36.63 0.85 23.03
CA LEU A 222 -35.37 1.55 22.78
C LEU A 222 -35.13 1.82 21.28
N ALA A 223 -35.72 1.02 20.40
CA ALA A 223 -35.66 1.24 18.96
C ALA A 223 -36.35 2.55 18.53
N GLY A 224 -37.45 2.90 19.20
CA GLY A 224 -38.26 4.07 18.88
C GLY A 224 -37.80 5.38 19.54
N ILE A 225 -36.64 5.42 20.21
CA ILE A 225 -36.23 6.59 21.01
C ILE A 225 -34.95 7.22 20.42
N ALA A 226 -34.99 8.53 20.18
CA ALA A 226 -33.84 9.31 19.77
C ALA A 226 -33.51 10.44 20.77
N VAL A 227 -32.22 10.79 20.84
CA VAL A 227 -31.69 11.87 21.67
C VAL A 227 -31.00 12.89 20.76
N HIS A 228 -31.48 14.14 20.74
CA HIS A 228 -30.99 15.16 19.80
C HIS A 228 -29.65 15.78 20.23
N TRP A 229 -28.69 15.79 19.29
CA TRP A 229 -27.39 16.48 19.38
C TRP A 229 -27.18 17.41 18.19
N ARG A 230 -26.96 18.72 18.42
CA ARG A 230 -26.43 19.61 17.37
C ARG A 230 -24.97 19.90 17.69
N SER A 231 -24.07 19.58 16.77
CA SER A 231 -22.66 20.01 16.84
C SER A 231 -22.58 21.51 16.53
N PRO A 232 -22.07 22.36 17.43
CA PRO A 232 -21.62 23.69 17.06
C PRO A 232 -20.12 23.64 16.75
N ARG A 233 -19.67 24.37 15.73
CA ARG A 233 -18.24 24.62 15.56
C ARG A 233 -17.68 25.21 16.85
N ARG A 234 -16.60 24.59 17.36
CA ARG A 234 -15.60 25.04 18.34
C ARG A 234 -16.11 25.95 19.49
N TRP A 235 -16.05 25.38 20.71
CA TRP A 235 -16.24 26.01 22.04
C TRP A 235 -17.67 26.09 22.60
N ASP A 236 -18.35 24.94 22.72
CA ASP A 236 -19.38 24.75 23.76
C ASP A 236 -19.59 23.24 24.10
N PRO A 237 -19.35 22.77 25.34
CA PRO A 237 -19.49 21.36 25.75
C PRO A 237 -20.89 20.95 26.25
N GLU A 238 -21.99 21.44 25.66
CA GLU A 238 -23.34 21.17 26.17
C GLU A 238 -24.03 19.90 25.59
N VAL A 239 -24.07 18.84 26.44
CA VAL A 239 -25.19 17.99 26.89
C VAL A 239 -26.36 17.71 25.90
N PRO A 240 -26.90 16.46 25.82
CA PRO A 240 -28.06 16.15 24.98
C PRO A 240 -29.26 17.05 25.28
N ARG A 241 -29.97 17.51 24.23
CA ARG A 241 -30.91 18.65 24.37
C ARG A 241 -32.37 18.27 24.62
N HIS A 242 -32.83 17.08 24.21
CA HIS A 242 -34.20 16.54 24.45
C HIS A 242 -34.32 15.09 23.93
N VAL A 243 -35.36 14.37 24.38
CA VAL A 243 -35.76 13.02 23.92
C VAL A 243 -37.05 13.07 23.09
N PHE A 244 -37.12 12.31 22.01
CA PHE A 244 -38.27 12.31 21.09
C PHE A 244 -38.40 10.97 20.34
N PHE A 245 -39.59 10.69 19.82
CA PHE A 245 -39.79 9.63 18.84
C PHE A 245 -39.29 10.12 17.47
N PRO A 246 -38.26 9.49 16.87
CA PRO A 246 -37.67 9.97 15.63
C PRO A 246 -38.64 9.81 14.46
N ARG A 247 -38.68 10.81 13.58
CA ARG A 247 -39.34 10.66 12.28
C ARG A 247 -38.38 9.96 11.31
N PRO A 248 -38.90 9.32 10.25
CA PRO A 248 -38.14 8.81 9.09
C PRO A 248 -36.84 9.57 8.72
N ARG A 249 -36.89 10.90 8.69
CA ARG A 249 -35.77 11.77 8.27
C ARG A 249 -34.75 12.10 9.37
N ASP A 250 -35.08 11.84 10.64
CA ASP A 250 -34.31 12.29 11.81
C ASP A 250 -33.24 11.27 12.24
N ILE A 251 -33.19 10.10 11.61
CA ILE A 251 -32.33 8.96 11.99
C ILE A 251 -30.92 9.08 11.36
N GLY A 252 -30.80 9.82 10.25
CA GLY A 252 -29.60 9.87 9.40
C GLY A 252 -28.40 10.60 9.98
N ALA A 253 -27.44 9.86 10.55
CA ALA A 253 -25.98 10.07 10.44
C ALA A 253 -25.14 9.27 11.47
N ARG A 254 -25.73 8.70 12.53
CA ARG A 254 -24.95 8.11 13.65
C ARG A 254 -25.28 6.65 14.04
N GLY A 255 -26.25 6.02 13.35
CA GLY A 255 -26.68 4.64 13.59
C GLY A 255 -27.44 4.44 14.90
N TRP A 256 -28.30 3.42 14.95
CA TRP A 256 -29.05 3.07 16.15
C TRP A 256 -28.14 2.47 17.24
N TYR A 257 -28.10 3.09 18.42
CA TYR A 257 -27.21 2.67 19.53
C TYR A 257 -27.69 1.44 20.30
N GLY A 258 -28.90 0.93 20.02
CA GLY A 258 -29.50 -0.18 20.76
C GLY A 258 -29.09 -1.58 20.28
N GLU A 259 -28.27 -1.71 19.22
CA GLU A 259 -27.87 -3.02 18.68
C GLU A 259 -27.25 -3.97 19.73
N PRO A 260 -26.31 -3.53 20.62
CA PRO A 260 -25.76 -4.41 21.65
C PRO A 260 -26.83 -4.94 22.61
N VAL A 261 -27.80 -4.10 22.98
CA VAL A 261 -28.93 -4.45 23.86
C VAL A 261 -29.84 -5.47 23.19
N ALA A 262 -30.19 -5.24 21.93
CA ALA A 262 -31.05 -6.13 21.16
C ALA A 262 -30.39 -7.49 20.89
N LEU A 263 -29.10 -7.51 20.53
CA LEU A 263 -28.34 -8.74 20.36
C LEU A 263 -28.27 -9.55 21.66
N ARG A 264 -28.01 -8.90 22.79
CA ARG A 264 -27.97 -9.59 24.09
C ARG A 264 -29.35 -10.12 24.48
N THR A 265 -30.40 -9.33 24.30
CA THR A 265 -31.79 -9.74 24.57
C THR A 265 -32.19 -10.94 23.70
N ARG A 266 -31.87 -10.93 22.40
CA ARG A 266 -32.08 -12.08 21.50
C ARG A 266 -31.33 -13.32 21.98
N ALA A 267 -30.09 -13.17 22.43
CA ALA A 267 -29.30 -14.29 22.96
C ALA A 267 -29.91 -14.91 24.22
N LEU A 268 -30.40 -14.07 25.15
CA LEU A 268 -31.08 -14.51 26.37
C LEU A 268 -32.40 -15.23 26.05
N LEU A 269 -33.21 -14.69 25.13
CA LEU A 269 -34.47 -15.30 24.69
C LEU A 269 -34.25 -16.64 23.96
N ALA A 270 -33.18 -16.78 23.18
CA ALA A 270 -32.87 -18.03 22.48
C ALA A 270 -32.63 -19.22 23.44
N SER A 271 -32.22 -18.93 24.68
CA SER A 271 -31.97 -19.90 25.76
C SER A 271 -33.00 -19.87 26.89
N ALA A 272 -34.01 -19.00 26.81
CA ALA A 272 -35.06 -18.94 27.81
C ALA A 272 -35.88 -20.24 27.82
N ASP A 273 -36.48 -20.55 28.96
CA ASP A 273 -37.43 -21.66 29.02
C ASP A 273 -38.70 -21.38 28.18
N ASP A 274 -39.53 -22.40 28.02
CA ASP A 274 -40.74 -22.30 27.20
C ASP A 274 -41.66 -21.16 27.66
N GLN A 275 -41.82 -20.99 28.97
CA GLN A 275 -42.78 -20.04 29.54
C GLN A 275 -42.28 -18.61 29.38
N ASP A 276 -41.04 -18.33 29.77
CA ASP A 276 -40.42 -17.01 29.65
C ASP A 276 -40.34 -16.54 28.20
N TYR A 277 -40.08 -17.46 27.27
CA TYR A 277 -40.10 -17.15 25.83
C TYR A 277 -41.50 -16.78 25.34
N GLN A 278 -42.53 -17.55 25.71
CA GLN A 278 -43.90 -17.25 25.30
C GLN A 278 -44.41 -15.94 25.91
N ASP A 279 -44.07 -15.66 27.17
CA ASP A 279 -44.42 -14.41 27.83
C ASP A 279 -43.73 -13.21 27.16
N ALA A 280 -42.47 -13.36 26.74
CA ALA A 280 -41.78 -12.35 25.95
C ALA A 280 -42.40 -12.16 24.55
N VAL A 281 -42.74 -13.23 23.84
CA VAL A 281 -43.44 -13.15 22.54
C VAL A 281 -44.80 -12.45 22.69
N ALA A 282 -45.57 -12.80 23.72
CA ALA A 282 -46.87 -12.19 24.00
C ALA A 282 -46.73 -10.69 24.32
N ALA A 283 -45.72 -10.31 25.12
CA ALA A 283 -45.43 -8.91 25.41
C ALA A 283 -45.06 -8.12 24.13
N LEU A 284 -44.18 -8.68 23.29
CA LEU A 284 -43.74 -8.04 22.04
C LEU A 284 -44.86 -7.90 21.01
N ALA A 285 -45.86 -8.79 20.99
CA ALA A 285 -46.96 -8.72 20.03
C ALA A 285 -47.74 -7.40 20.11
N SER A 286 -47.81 -6.79 21.29
CA SER A 286 -48.47 -5.49 21.49
C SER A 286 -47.62 -4.29 21.05
N HIS A 287 -46.34 -4.49 20.71
CA HIS A 287 -45.32 -3.44 20.48
C HIS A 287 -44.72 -3.59 19.08
N ARG A 288 -45.63 -3.61 18.11
CA ARG A 288 -45.40 -3.73 16.67
C ARG A 288 -46.17 -2.66 15.90
N GLN A 289 -46.31 -1.47 16.48
CA GLN A 289 -47.21 -0.41 15.98
C GLN A 289 -46.58 0.40 14.83
N ASP A 290 -45.25 0.51 14.82
CA ASP A 290 -44.50 1.13 13.74
C ASP A 290 -43.51 0.13 13.10
N GLU A 291 -42.98 0.52 11.95
CA GLU A 291 -42.09 -0.31 11.14
C GLU A 291 -40.82 -0.75 11.88
N LEU A 292 -40.20 0.16 12.63
CA LEU A 292 -38.95 -0.13 13.34
C LEU A 292 -39.20 -1.11 14.48
N GLN A 293 -40.29 -0.93 15.21
CA GLN A 293 -40.76 -1.89 16.21
C GLN A 293 -41.01 -3.27 15.60
N ARG A 294 -41.60 -3.36 14.40
CA ARG A 294 -41.81 -4.65 13.72
C ARG A 294 -40.50 -5.35 13.38
N VAL A 295 -39.52 -4.63 12.82
CA VAL A 295 -38.20 -5.21 12.51
C VAL A 295 -37.48 -5.68 13.77
N ILE A 296 -37.45 -4.88 14.83
CA ILE A 296 -36.74 -5.23 16.06
C ILE A 296 -37.41 -6.39 16.80
N THR A 297 -38.74 -6.39 16.92
CA THR A 297 -39.45 -7.52 17.54
C THR A 297 -39.28 -8.81 16.73
N THR A 298 -39.35 -8.74 15.39
CA THR A 298 -39.02 -9.88 14.51
C THR A 298 -37.59 -10.36 14.73
N TYR A 299 -36.65 -9.45 14.91
CA TYR A 299 -35.25 -9.78 15.20
C TYR A 299 -35.05 -10.40 16.59
N LEU A 300 -35.80 -9.99 17.61
CA LEU A 300 -35.68 -10.57 18.95
C LEU A 300 -36.21 -12.02 19.01
N VAL A 301 -37.28 -12.32 18.26
CA VAL A 301 -37.94 -13.65 18.26
C VAL A 301 -38.06 -14.22 16.83
N PRO A 302 -36.94 -14.58 16.18
CA PRO A 302 -36.93 -15.03 14.78
C PRO A 302 -37.70 -16.33 14.54
N THR A 303 -38.16 -17.05 15.58
CA THR A 303 -39.02 -18.24 15.40
C THR A 303 -40.45 -17.89 14.97
N ARG A 304 -40.88 -16.63 15.12
CA ARG A 304 -42.16 -16.14 14.60
C ARG A 304 -42.04 -15.87 13.10
N GLN A 305 -42.02 -16.94 12.31
CA GLN A 305 -41.87 -16.86 10.86
C GLN A 305 -43.01 -16.09 10.18
N ASP A 306 -44.19 -16.06 10.79
CA ASP A 306 -45.29 -15.18 10.38
C ASP A 306 -44.94 -13.68 10.50
N TRP A 307 -44.14 -13.30 11.51
CA TRP A 307 -43.64 -11.93 11.67
C TRP A 307 -42.47 -11.60 10.74
N VAL A 308 -41.68 -12.62 10.35
CA VAL A 308 -40.62 -12.47 9.34
C VAL A 308 -41.25 -12.27 7.96
N ASP A 309 -42.24 -13.10 7.62
CA ASP A 309 -43.00 -13.00 6.37
C ASP A 309 -43.69 -11.64 6.23
N GLU A 310 -44.31 -11.13 7.31
CA GLU A 310 -44.88 -9.77 7.35
C GLU A 310 -43.83 -8.70 7.01
N CYS A 311 -42.64 -8.77 7.63
CA CYS A 311 -41.57 -7.81 7.36
C CYS A 311 -40.96 -7.93 5.96
N CYS A 312 -40.91 -9.13 5.38
CA CYS A 312 -40.46 -9.36 4.00
C CYS A 312 -41.44 -8.78 2.98
N ALA A 313 -42.75 -8.97 3.19
CA ALA A 313 -43.80 -8.43 2.31
C ALA A 313 -43.85 -6.89 2.34
N ASP A 314 -43.57 -6.29 3.51
CA ASP A 314 -43.57 -4.83 3.70
C ASP A 314 -42.24 -4.14 3.33
N ALA A 315 -41.27 -4.87 2.77
CA ALA A 315 -39.90 -4.40 2.54
C ALA A 315 -39.77 -3.12 1.68
N VAL A 316 -40.79 -2.75 0.90
CA VAL A 316 -40.84 -1.49 0.13
C VAL A 316 -40.91 -0.25 1.04
N ALA A 317 -41.38 -0.38 2.29
CA ALA A 317 -41.31 0.69 3.28
C ALA A 317 -39.93 0.73 3.99
N ALA A 318 -39.34 -0.45 4.22
CA ALA A 318 -38.09 -0.62 4.99
C ALA A 318 -36.87 -0.05 4.26
N THR A 319 -36.96 0.07 2.94
CA THR A 319 -35.95 0.69 2.05
C THR A 319 -35.87 2.21 2.16
N ARG A 320 -36.78 2.88 2.88
CA ARG A 320 -36.68 4.32 3.18
C ARG A 320 -35.75 4.61 4.36
N HIS A 321 -35.35 3.58 5.13
CA HIS A 321 -34.57 3.69 6.37
C HIS A 321 -33.35 2.76 6.42
N GLU A 322 -32.51 2.99 7.42
CA GLU A 322 -31.07 2.76 7.43
C GLU A 322 -30.62 1.29 7.36
N ARG A 323 -29.39 1.10 6.85
CA ARG A 323 -28.67 -0.17 6.65
C ARG A 323 -28.74 -1.19 7.80
N ILE A 324 -28.75 -0.73 9.06
CA ILE A 324 -28.71 -1.60 10.26
C ILE A 324 -30.02 -2.39 10.42
N GLN A 325 -31.16 -1.80 10.07
CA GLN A 325 -32.48 -2.42 10.23
C GLN A 325 -32.67 -3.57 9.24
N LEU A 326 -32.28 -3.34 7.98
CA LEU A 326 -32.23 -4.39 6.95
C LEU A 326 -31.31 -5.54 7.37
N GLN A 327 -30.14 -5.25 7.94
CA GLN A 327 -29.24 -6.28 8.47
C GLN A 327 -29.88 -7.10 9.60
N MET A 328 -30.72 -6.51 10.45
CA MET A 328 -31.44 -7.24 11.50
C MET A 328 -32.54 -8.15 10.94
N LEU A 329 -33.27 -7.69 9.92
CA LEU A 329 -34.24 -8.53 9.21
C LEU A 329 -33.54 -9.71 8.52
N VAL A 330 -32.44 -9.47 7.81
CA VAL A 330 -31.66 -10.53 7.12
C VAL A 330 -31.15 -11.60 8.09
N ARG A 331 -30.78 -11.23 9.32
CA ARG A 331 -30.38 -12.15 10.39
C ARG A 331 -31.55 -12.95 11.00
N SER A 332 -32.77 -12.70 10.55
CA SER A 332 -34.00 -13.35 11.04
C SER A 332 -34.63 -14.27 10.00
N LEU A 333 -34.12 -14.27 8.76
CA LEU A 333 -34.58 -15.16 7.70
C LEU A 333 -34.33 -16.63 8.05
N GLY A 334 -35.30 -17.47 7.69
CA GLY A 334 -35.32 -18.90 7.98
C GLY A 334 -35.67 -19.78 6.78
N SER A 335 -35.93 -19.21 5.60
CA SER A 335 -36.24 -19.98 4.39
C SER A 335 -35.75 -19.32 3.11
N PRO A 336 -35.49 -20.12 2.03
CA PRO A 336 -35.12 -19.57 0.72
C PRO A 336 -36.19 -18.65 0.14
N ARG A 337 -37.47 -18.97 0.34
CA ARG A 337 -38.62 -18.16 -0.10
C ARG A 337 -38.54 -16.71 0.42
N GLN A 338 -38.19 -16.53 1.68
CA GLN A 338 -38.08 -15.19 2.28
C GLN A 338 -36.90 -14.39 1.72
N VAL A 339 -35.81 -15.08 1.32
CA VAL A 339 -34.67 -14.44 0.65
C VAL A 339 -35.09 -13.93 -0.72
N GLU A 340 -35.78 -14.76 -1.51
CA GLU A 340 -36.32 -14.38 -2.82
C GLU A 340 -37.32 -13.22 -2.72
N GLU A 341 -38.25 -13.28 -1.76
CA GLU A 341 -39.26 -12.24 -1.52
C GLU A 341 -38.59 -10.91 -1.13
N LEU A 342 -37.56 -10.95 -0.30
CA LEU A 342 -36.82 -9.74 0.09
C LEU A 342 -35.96 -9.18 -1.06
N GLU A 343 -35.31 -10.05 -1.85
CA GLU A 343 -34.52 -9.64 -3.04
C GLU A 343 -35.37 -9.01 -4.15
N ALA A 344 -36.66 -9.34 -4.23
CA ALA A 344 -37.57 -8.71 -5.18
C ALA A 344 -37.77 -7.20 -4.90
N HIS A 345 -37.48 -6.75 -3.68
CA HIS A 345 -37.69 -5.38 -3.22
C HIS A 345 -36.38 -4.66 -2.85
N VAL A 346 -35.31 -5.39 -2.51
CA VAL A 346 -34.06 -4.84 -1.98
C VAL A 346 -32.82 -5.54 -2.55
N GLU A 347 -31.80 -4.77 -2.95
CA GLU A 347 -30.51 -5.35 -3.29
C GLU A 347 -29.75 -5.76 -2.02
N LEU A 348 -29.84 -7.06 -1.67
CA LEU A 348 -29.23 -7.58 -0.44
C LEU A 348 -27.70 -7.41 -0.36
N GLY A 349 -27.01 -7.20 -1.49
CA GLY A 349 -25.56 -6.96 -1.51
C GLY A 349 -25.10 -5.86 -0.54
N TRP A 350 -25.88 -4.79 -0.41
CA TRP A 350 -25.56 -3.64 0.46
C TRP A 350 -25.52 -3.97 1.97
N CYS A 351 -26.15 -5.06 2.39
CA CYS A 351 -26.24 -5.46 3.79
C CYS A 351 -25.33 -6.65 4.17
N LEU A 352 -24.70 -7.33 3.20
CA LEU A 352 -23.87 -8.53 3.41
C LEU A 352 -22.37 -8.25 3.62
N ASP A 353 -22.02 -7.18 4.35
CA ASP A 353 -20.63 -6.76 4.58
C ASP A 353 -19.99 -7.34 5.86
N ALA A 354 -20.81 -7.68 6.86
CA ALA A 354 -20.38 -8.24 8.14
C ALA A 354 -20.53 -9.78 8.19
N ALA A 355 -19.56 -10.47 8.82
CA ALA A 355 -19.64 -11.93 9.05
C ALA A 355 -20.90 -12.32 9.79
N SER A 356 -21.34 -11.48 10.73
CA SER A 356 -22.52 -11.78 11.53
C SER A 356 -23.79 -11.82 10.71
N VAL A 357 -23.90 -11.04 9.64
CA VAL A 357 -25.05 -11.10 8.72
C VAL A 357 -24.96 -12.36 7.88
N VAL A 358 -23.83 -12.56 7.20
CA VAL A 358 -23.62 -13.65 6.24
C VAL A 358 -23.74 -15.02 6.92
N HIS A 359 -23.05 -15.24 8.03
CA HIS A 359 -23.05 -16.55 8.69
C HIS A 359 -24.40 -16.85 9.35
N THR A 360 -25.10 -15.85 9.89
CA THR A 360 -26.46 -16.04 10.44
C THR A 360 -27.48 -16.34 9.34
N LEU A 361 -27.32 -15.72 8.16
CA LEU A 361 -28.15 -16.01 6.99
C LEU A 361 -27.94 -17.46 6.51
N VAL A 362 -26.67 -17.89 6.39
CA VAL A 362 -26.33 -19.28 6.01
C VAL A 362 -26.86 -20.29 7.05
N GLU A 363 -26.75 -19.97 8.35
CA GLU A 363 -27.28 -20.84 9.41
C GLU A 363 -28.81 -20.92 9.39
N GLY A 364 -29.50 -19.82 9.08
CA GLY A 364 -30.96 -19.80 9.04
C GLY A 364 -31.59 -20.41 7.79
N VAL A 365 -30.98 -20.20 6.62
CA VAL A 365 -31.55 -20.57 5.31
C VAL A 365 -30.89 -21.80 4.70
N GLY A 366 -29.64 -22.10 5.07
CA GLY A 366 -28.85 -23.19 4.52
C GLY A 366 -28.15 -22.85 3.20
N VAL A 367 -27.80 -23.87 2.41
CA VAL A 367 -26.97 -23.72 1.18
C VAL A 367 -27.66 -22.96 0.05
N ALA A 368 -28.99 -22.80 0.11
CA ALA A 368 -29.79 -22.08 -0.90
C ALA A 368 -29.44 -20.59 -1.02
N VAL A 369 -28.64 -20.04 -0.11
CA VAL A 369 -28.14 -18.65 -0.19
C VAL A 369 -27.04 -18.45 -1.22
N ALA A 370 -26.49 -19.53 -1.82
CA ALA A 370 -25.37 -19.46 -2.75
C ALA A 370 -25.54 -18.42 -3.88
N PRO A 371 -26.69 -18.32 -4.57
CA PRO A 371 -26.89 -17.32 -5.62
C PRO A 371 -26.84 -15.88 -5.10
N VAL A 372 -27.38 -15.63 -3.91
CA VAL A 372 -27.38 -14.30 -3.26
C VAL A 372 -25.95 -13.88 -2.91
N LEU A 373 -25.16 -14.79 -2.33
CA LEU A 373 -23.76 -14.51 -1.99
C LEU A 373 -22.93 -14.20 -3.24
N ALA A 374 -23.17 -14.90 -4.35
CA ALA A 374 -22.49 -14.66 -5.61
C ALA A 374 -22.85 -13.30 -6.22
N ARG A 375 -24.14 -12.94 -6.27
CA ARG A 375 -24.59 -11.60 -6.73
C ARG A 375 -24.05 -10.48 -5.84
N ALA A 376 -24.10 -10.65 -4.53
CA ALA A 376 -23.54 -9.69 -3.58
C ALA A 376 -22.02 -9.51 -3.76
N ALA A 377 -21.31 -10.59 -4.08
CA ALA A 377 -19.89 -10.48 -4.41
C ALA A 377 -19.67 -9.64 -5.68
N ASP A 378 -20.50 -9.82 -6.71
CA ASP A 378 -20.43 -9.08 -7.99
C ASP A 378 -20.63 -7.55 -7.82
N GLY A 379 -21.41 -7.11 -6.83
CA GLY A 379 -21.66 -5.70 -6.52
C GLY A 379 -20.47 -4.92 -5.91
N ASP A 380 -19.40 -5.60 -5.49
CA ASP A 380 -18.15 -5.01 -4.98
C ASP A 380 -16.97 -5.36 -5.92
N PRO A 381 -16.90 -4.76 -7.13
CA PRO A 381 -15.88 -5.12 -8.14
C PRO A 381 -14.46 -4.75 -7.70
N ASP A 382 -14.33 -3.78 -6.79
CA ASP A 382 -13.04 -3.36 -6.23
C ASP A 382 -12.46 -4.44 -5.31
N GLY A 383 -13.28 -5.28 -4.69
CA GLY A 383 -12.83 -6.51 -4.02
C GLY A 383 -12.29 -6.27 -2.62
N GLY A 384 -13.08 -5.53 -1.83
CA GLY A 384 -12.86 -5.28 -0.42
C GLY A 384 -12.92 -6.53 0.47
N ALA A 385 -12.89 -6.32 1.79
CA ALA A 385 -12.98 -7.40 2.76
C ALA A 385 -14.32 -8.15 2.71
N ALA A 386 -15.40 -7.46 2.32
CA ALA A 386 -16.74 -8.04 2.16
C ALA A 386 -16.75 -9.09 1.04
N ARG A 387 -16.30 -8.75 -0.18
CA ARG A 387 -16.23 -9.72 -1.30
C ARG A 387 -15.43 -10.97 -0.95
N ARG A 388 -14.25 -10.84 -0.32
CA ARG A 388 -13.45 -12.01 0.10
C ARG A 388 -14.21 -12.93 1.05
N ARG A 389 -14.97 -12.35 1.98
CA ARG A 389 -15.79 -13.09 2.94
C ARG A 389 -16.92 -13.84 2.24
N LEU A 390 -17.61 -13.18 1.31
CA LEU A 390 -18.70 -13.79 0.51
C LEU A 390 -18.18 -14.97 -0.31
N LEU A 391 -17.08 -14.80 -1.03
CA LEU A 391 -16.46 -15.88 -1.82
C LEU A 391 -15.91 -17.02 -0.96
N ALA A 392 -15.32 -16.71 0.20
CA ALA A 392 -14.87 -17.73 1.14
C ALA A 392 -16.05 -18.51 1.76
N THR A 393 -17.18 -17.84 2.00
CA THR A 393 -18.43 -18.49 2.45
C THR A 393 -19.00 -19.39 1.36
N LEU A 394 -19.04 -18.91 0.11
CA LEU A 394 -19.49 -19.68 -1.05
C LEU A 394 -18.65 -20.95 -1.25
N ALA A 395 -17.32 -20.86 -1.08
CA ALA A 395 -16.42 -22.00 -1.16
C ALA A 395 -16.60 -23.06 -0.05
N GLN A 396 -17.35 -22.74 1.01
CA GLN A 396 -17.70 -23.68 2.07
C GLN A 396 -19.02 -24.41 1.80
N LEU A 397 -19.85 -23.96 0.84
CA LEU A 397 -21.13 -24.60 0.57
C LEU A 397 -20.92 -25.87 -0.27
N PRO A 398 -21.37 -27.05 0.19
CA PRO A 398 -21.14 -28.34 -0.48
C PRO A 398 -22.17 -28.58 -1.60
N THR A 399 -22.31 -27.64 -2.54
CA THR A 399 -23.23 -27.77 -3.67
C THR A 399 -22.53 -27.57 -5.00
N ASP A 400 -23.03 -28.26 -6.03
CA ASP A 400 -22.58 -28.04 -7.41
C ASP A 400 -22.82 -26.60 -7.85
N GLU A 401 -23.95 -26.01 -7.49
CA GLU A 401 -24.29 -24.62 -7.80
C GLU A 401 -23.27 -23.63 -7.23
N ALA A 402 -22.86 -23.78 -5.95
CA ALA A 402 -21.85 -22.92 -5.35
C ALA A 402 -20.49 -23.05 -6.06
N PHE A 403 -20.10 -24.27 -6.44
CA PHE A 403 -18.87 -24.52 -7.18
C PHE A 403 -18.93 -23.90 -8.60
N ASP A 404 -20.04 -24.06 -9.30
CA ASP A 404 -20.25 -23.48 -10.63
C ASP A 404 -20.25 -21.96 -10.61
N LEU A 405 -20.85 -21.35 -9.58
CA LEU A 405 -20.85 -19.90 -9.40
C LEU A 405 -19.43 -19.34 -9.24
N LEU A 406 -18.51 -20.10 -8.63
CA LEU A 406 -17.08 -19.78 -8.57
C LEU A 406 -16.38 -20.00 -9.91
N VAL A 407 -16.66 -21.10 -10.61
CA VAL A 407 -16.07 -21.40 -11.93
C VAL A 407 -16.46 -20.35 -12.97
N ALA A 408 -17.73 -19.94 -13.01
CA ALA A 408 -18.26 -18.91 -13.90
C ALA A 408 -17.63 -17.52 -13.68
N ARG A 409 -16.88 -17.33 -12.59
CA ARG A 409 -16.23 -16.07 -12.22
C ARG A 409 -14.71 -16.22 -12.06
N VAL A 410 -14.12 -17.27 -12.64
CA VAL A 410 -12.72 -17.64 -12.39
C VAL A 410 -11.72 -16.50 -12.67
N ASP A 411 -12.02 -15.60 -13.59
CA ASP A 411 -11.15 -14.48 -13.94
C ASP A 411 -11.41 -13.20 -13.11
N GLN A 412 -12.38 -13.23 -12.20
CA GLN A 412 -12.65 -12.12 -11.29
C GLN A 412 -11.75 -12.15 -10.05
N LYS A 413 -11.47 -10.96 -9.50
CA LYS A 413 -10.61 -10.76 -8.32
C LYS A 413 -11.08 -11.63 -7.14
N HIS A 414 -10.10 -12.30 -6.50
CA HIS A 414 -10.25 -13.23 -5.36
C HIS A 414 -10.95 -14.56 -5.64
N VAL A 415 -11.55 -14.78 -6.82
CA VAL A 415 -12.34 -15.99 -7.09
C VAL A 415 -11.47 -17.24 -7.23
N GLN A 416 -10.33 -17.17 -7.93
CA GLN A 416 -9.42 -18.34 -8.05
C GLN A 416 -8.95 -18.86 -6.69
N ALA A 417 -8.73 -17.98 -5.72
CA ALA A 417 -8.34 -18.38 -4.37
C ALA A 417 -9.47 -19.14 -3.66
N ALA A 418 -10.71 -18.65 -3.77
CA ALA A 418 -11.90 -19.33 -3.24
C ALA A 418 -12.18 -20.66 -3.98
N LEU A 419 -12.06 -20.69 -5.31
CA LEU A 419 -12.20 -21.89 -6.12
C LEU A 419 -11.16 -22.95 -5.75
N ARG A 420 -9.88 -22.59 -5.58
CA ARG A 420 -8.84 -23.52 -5.11
C ARG A 420 -9.09 -24.02 -3.68
N ALA A 421 -9.69 -23.21 -2.81
CA ALA A 421 -10.11 -23.66 -1.49
C ALA A 421 -11.25 -24.69 -1.60
N ALA A 422 -12.25 -24.43 -2.44
CA ALA A 422 -13.32 -25.37 -2.75
C ALA A 422 -12.77 -26.66 -3.40
N MET A 423 -11.78 -26.57 -4.30
CA MET A 423 -11.15 -27.74 -4.93
C MET A 423 -10.45 -28.66 -3.93
N ARG A 424 -9.79 -28.10 -2.92
CA ARG A 424 -9.15 -28.87 -1.86
C ARG A 424 -10.15 -29.51 -0.91
N ARG A 425 -11.30 -28.86 -0.70
CA ARG A 425 -12.36 -29.34 0.20
C ARG A 425 -13.27 -30.36 -0.47
N TYR A 426 -13.52 -30.19 -1.77
CA TYR A 426 -14.40 -31.03 -2.59
C TYR A 426 -13.65 -31.55 -3.84
N PRO A 427 -12.60 -32.38 -3.67
CA PRO A 427 -11.73 -32.83 -4.77
C PRO A 427 -12.43 -33.69 -5.85
N VAL A 428 -13.46 -34.46 -5.51
CA VAL A 428 -14.27 -35.23 -6.47
C VAL A 428 -15.15 -34.29 -7.27
N ARG A 429 -15.84 -33.35 -6.60
CA ARG A 429 -16.61 -32.28 -7.24
C ARG A 429 -15.74 -31.44 -8.16
N ALA A 430 -14.53 -31.08 -7.72
CA ALA A 430 -13.58 -30.32 -8.53
C ALA A 430 -13.24 -31.01 -9.84
N LEU A 431 -12.93 -32.30 -9.80
CA LEU A 431 -12.63 -33.07 -11.00
C LEU A 431 -13.82 -33.07 -11.98
N ARG A 432 -15.02 -33.35 -11.47
CA ARG A 432 -16.26 -33.40 -12.27
C ARG A 432 -16.63 -32.03 -12.86
N ARG A 433 -16.65 -30.99 -12.04
CA ARG A 433 -17.13 -29.65 -12.43
C ARG A 433 -16.10 -28.92 -13.31
N LEU A 434 -14.80 -29.05 -13.04
CA LEU A 434 -13.76 -28.46 -13.91
C LEU A 434 -13.67 -29.16 -15.25
N ALA A 435 -13.81 -30.49 -15.31
CA ALA A 435 -13.86 -31.23 -16.58
C ALA A 435 -15.03 -30.75 -17.45
N ARG A 436 -16.22 -30.63 -16.85
CA ARG A 436 -17.42 -30.12 -17.53
C ARG A 436 -17.26 -28.68 -18.01
N ALA A 437 -16.66 -27.81 -17.19
CA ALA A 437 -16.43 -26.43 -17.58
C ALA A 437 -15.33 -26.27 -18.64
N ALA A 438 -14.33 -27.16 -18.66
CA ALA A 438 -13.25 -27.18 -19.66
C ALA A 438 -13.73 -27.66 -21.05
N GLU A 439 -14.87 -28.34 -21.12
CA GLU A 439 -15.50 -28.79 -22.36
C GLU A 439 -16.23 -27.64 -23.11
N GLY A 440 -16.69 -26.61 -22.38
CA GLY A 440 -17.41 -25.47 -22.93
C GLY A 440 -16.53 -24.45 -23.67
N TYR A 441 -17.02 -23.94 -24.81
CA TYR A 441 -16.40 -22.85 -25.57
C TYR A 441 -16.65 -21.49 -24.91
N SER A 442 -15.73 -21.02 -24.07
CA SER A 442 -15.62 -19.60 -23.67
C SER A 442 -14.14 -19.18 -23.55
N GLY A 443 -13.86 -17.88 -23.41
CA GLY A 443 -12.48 -17.36 -23.26
C GLY A 443 -11.75 -17.84 -21.99
N ASP A 444 -12.51 -18.29 -20.99
CA ASP A 444 -12.04 -18.65 -19.65
C ASP A 444 -11.54 -20.11 -19.57
N THR A 445 -11.72 -20.87 -20.65
CA THR A 445 -11.37 -22.30 -20.76
C THR A 445 -9.88 -22.56 -20.51
N ALA A 446 -8.98 -21.61 -20.80
CA ALA A 446 -7.55 -21.78 -20.57
C ALA A 446 -7.17 -21.85 -19.07
N THR A 447 -7.76 -20.99 -18.25
CA THR A 447 -7.54 -20.99 -16.79
C THR A 447 -8.14 -22.24 -16.16
N ILE A 448 -9.36 -22.61 -16.56
CA ILE A 448 -10.05 -23.81 -16.08
C ILE A 448 -9.28 -25.08 -16.49
N ALA A 449 -8.81 -25.18 -17.74
CA ALA A 449 -7.99 -26.30 -18.20
C ALA A 449 -6.66 -26.38 -17.44
N MET A 450 -6.02 -25.24 -17.13
CA MET A 450 -4.83 -25.22 -16.27
C MET A 450 -5.13 -25.74 -14.86
N LEU A 451 -6.24 -25.31 -14.23
CA LEU A 451 -6.66 -25.79 -12.91
C LEU A 451 -6.97 -27.29 -12.93
N LEU A 452 -7.65 -27.78 -13.97
CA LEU A 452 -7.92 -29.20 -14.16
C LEU A 452 -6.63 -30.01 -14.30
N ARG A 453 -5.68 -29.56 -15.14
CA ARG A 453 -4.37 -30.20 -15.29
C ARG A 453 -3.63 -30.30 -13.95
N GLY A 454 -3.58 -29.20 -13.20
CA GLY A 454 -2.99 -29.19 -11.87
C GLY A 454 -3.69 -30.14 -10.91
N HIS A 455 -5.03 -30.20 -10.95
CA HIS A 455 -5.82 -31.08 -10.08
C HIS A 455 -5.59 -32.56 -10.38
N VAL A 456 -5.51 -32.94 -11.66
CA VAL A 456 -5.20 -34.31 -12.13
C VAL A 456 -3.78 -34.72 -11.74
N ALA A 457 -2.81 -33.82 -11.94
CA ALA A 457 -1.42 -34.10 -11.57
C ALA A 457 -1.22 -34.26 -10.05
N ALA A 458 -1.98 -33.50 -9.25
CA ALA A 458 -1.89 -33.54 -7.78
C ALA A 458 -2.60 -34.75 -7.14
N HIS A 459 -3.60 -35.34 -7.81
CA HIS A 459 -4.43 -36.40 -7.22
C HIS A 459 -4.56 -37.66 -8.09
N PRO A 460 -3.45 -38.31 -8.50
CA PRO A 460 -3.50 -39.42 -9.45
C PRO A 460 -4.35 -40.61 -8.98
N GLY A 461 -4.33 -40.94 -7.69
CA GLY A 461 -5.15 -42.02 -7.12
C GLY A 461 -6.66 -41.70 -7.11
N LEU A 462 -7.04 -40.48 -6.76
CA LEU A 462 -8.44 -40.02 -6.80
C LEU A 462 -8.93 -39.94 -8.25
N THR A 463 -8.11 -39.40 -9.16
CA THR A 463 -8.43 -39.37 -10.58
C THR A 463 -8.70 -40.77 -11.10
N ALA A 464 -7.83 -41.75 -10.81
CA ALA A 464 -8.05 -43.14 -11.22
C ALA A 464 -9.33 -43.77 -10.64
N ALA A 465 -9.69 -43.44 -9.39
CA ALA A 465 -10.91 -43.96 -8.74
C ALA A 465 -12.21 -43.33 -9.28
N VAL A 466 -12.20 -42.05 -9.63
CA VAL A 466 -13.39 -41.32 -10.11
C VAL A 466 -13.60 -41.48 -11.62
N LEU A 467 -12.52 -41.63 -12.40
CA LEU A 467 -12.57 -41.68 -13.87
C LEU A 467 -13.62 -42.68 -14.43
N PRO A 468 -13.79 -43.90 -13.88
CA PRO A 468 -14.79 -44.86 -14.37
C PRO A 468 -16.24 -44.46 -14.13
N SER A 469 -16.50 -43.54 -13.20
CA SER A 469 -17.82 -43.03 -12.83
C SER A 469 -18.24 -41.77 -13.59
N LEU A 470 -17.32 -41.18 -14.37
CA LEU A 470 -17.59 -40.00 -15.17
C LEU A 470 -18.26 -40.38 -16.51
N PRO A 471 -19.12 -39.50 -17.07
CA PRO A 471 -19.52 -39.61 -18.47
C PRO A 471 -18.31 -39.67 -19.40
N GLU A 472 -18.41 -40.42 -20.49
CA GLU A 472 -17.32 -40.69 -21.45
C GLU A 472 -16.64 -39.39 -21.93
N GLU A 473 -17.45 -38.40 -22.31
CA GLU A 473 -17.01 -37.07 -22.76
C GLU A 473 -16.09 -36.37 -21.72
N LEU A 474 -16.44 -36.45 -20.43
CA LEU A 474 -15.64 -35.84 -19.35
C LEU A 474 -14.40 -36.66 -19.02
N ALA A 475 -14.48 -37.99 -19.12
CA ALA A 475 -13.33 -38.86 -18.89
C ALA A 475 -12.20 -38.59 -19.91
N GLU A 476 -12.54 -38.34 -21.18
CA GLU A 476 -11.55 -37.96 -22.20
C GLU A 476 -10.87 -36.61 -21.92
N VAL A 477 -11.62 -35.62 -21.43
CA VAL A 477 -11.05 -34.31 -21.05
C VAL A 477 -10.05 -34.46 -19.91
N VAL A 478 -10.38 -35.26 -18.89
CA VAL A 478 -9.51 -35.56 -17.75
C VAL A 478 -8.24 -36.30 -18.18
N GLN A 479 -8.35 -37.28 -19.09
CA GLN A 479 -7.20 -38.01 -19.61
C GLN A 479 -6.26 -37.11 -20.43
N ARG A 480 -6.78 -36.27 -21.34
CA ARG A 480 -5.97 -35.31 -22.11
C ARG A 480 -5.20 -34.33 -21.22
N ALA A 481 -5.80 -33.92 -20.10
CA ALA A 481 -5.14 -33.06 -19.13
C ALA A 481 -3.85 -33.70 -18.52
N GLY A 482 -3.71 -35.02 -18.55
CA GLY A 482 -2.55 -35.73 -18.00
C GLY A 482 -1.32 -35.90 -18.93
N HIS A 483 -1.41 -35.60 -20.24
CA HIS A 483 -0.46 -36.12 -21.25
C HIS A 483 0.59 -35.13 -21.84
N THR A 484 0.84 -33.93 -21.28
CA THR A 484 1.56 -32.84 -22.01
C THR A 484 2.94 -32.38 -21.50
N THR A 485 3.83 -33.25 -21.02
CA THR A 485 5.24 -32.84 -20.75
C THR A 485 6.25 -33.80 -21.36
N GLU A 486 6.85 -33.44 -22.51
CA GLU A 486 8.11 -34.03 -22.98
C GLU A 486 9.19 -33.79 -21.92
N LYS A 487 9.74 -34.87 -21.37
CA LYS A 487 10.74 -34.81 -20.29
C LYS A 487 12.12 -34.51 -20.88
N VAL A 488 12.58 -33.26 -20.77
CA VAL A 488 14.00 -32.91 -20.91
C VAL A 488 14.81 -33.69 -19.86
N ARG A 489 15.99 -34.20 -20.22
CA ARG A 489 16.86 -35.00 -19.33
C ARG A 489 17.36 -34.15 -18.16
N GLU A 490 17.24 -34.65 -16.94
CA GLU A 490 17.77 -33.99 -15.73
C GLU A 490 19.30 -34.16 -15.64
N ALA A 491 19.98 -33.11 -15.18
CA ALA A 491 21.42 -33.10 -14.95
C ALA A 491 21.78 -33.99 -13.73
N PRO A 492 22.84 -34.81 -13.83
CA PRO A 492 23.37 -35.56 -12.69
C PRO A 492 23.81 -34.65 -11.53
N ALA A 493 23.66 -35.09 -10.29
CA ALA A 493 23.98 -34.26 -9.12
C ALA A 493 25.49 -33.94 -9.00
N ASP A 494 26.37 -34.81 -9.49
CA ASP A 494 27.82 -34.64 -9.46
C ASP A 494 28.35 -33.59 -10.47
N THR A 495 27.55 -33.21 -11.47
CA THR A 495 27.91 -32.16 -12.43
C THR A 495 27.43 -30.76 -11.99
N LEU A 496 26.68 -30.66 -10.88
CA LEU A 496 26.14 -29.40 -10.38
C LEU A 496 27.02 -28.81 -9.27
N PRO A 497 27.13 -27.47 -9.16
CA PRO A 497 27.75 -26.84 -8.01
C PRO A 497 27.14 -27.35 -6.70
N ARG A 498 28.00 -27.55 -5.68
CA ARG A 498 27.59 -28.04 -4.36
C ARG A 498 26.43 -27.25 -3.78
N LEU A 499 26.36 -25.94 -4.03
CA LEU A 499 25.26 -25.08 -3.58
C LEU A 499 23.88 -25.52 -4.09
N LEU A 500 23.77 -26.07 -5.30
CA LEU A 500 22.50 -26.51 -5.89
C LEU A 500 22.06 -27.90 -5.39
N VAL A 501 23.01 -28.71 -4.91
CA VAL A 501 22.75 -30.08 -4.43
C VAL A 501 22.64 -30.12 -2.90
N GLU A 502 23.58 -29.49 -2.20
CA GLU A 502 23.70 -29.45 -0.74
C GLU A 502 23.93 -28.00 -0.23
N PRO A 503 22.92 -27.12 -0.35
CA PRO A 503 23.04 -25.74 0.11
C PRO A 503 23.30 -25.63 1.63
N PRO A 504 23.83 -24.49 2.13
CA PRO A 504 24.20 -24.34 3.53
C PRO A 504 23.07 -24.63 4.53
N TRP A 505 21.81 -24.40 4.17
CA TRP A 505 20.66 -24.62 5.06
C TRP A 505 20.21 -26.08 5.19
N THR A 506 20.69 -26.99 4.33
CA THR A 506 20.45 -28.44 4.45
C THR A 506 21.55 -29.15 5.24
N ARG A 507 22.71 -28.49 5.44
CA ARG A 507 23.86 -29.03 6.15
C ARG A 507 23.74 -28.86 7.68
N ARG A 508 24.04 -29.91 8.45
CA ARG A 508 24.27 -29.79 9.90
C ARG A 508 25.73 -29.41 10.16
N LYS A 509 26.03 -28.13 10.37
CA LYS A 509 27.39 -27.66 10.74
C LYS A 509 27.50 -27.53 12.26
N ALA A 510 28.64 -27.97 12.83
CA ALA A 510 29.03 -27.57 14.18
C ALA A 510 29.40 -26.08 14.15
N ALA A 511 28.71 -25.25 14.92
CA ALA A 511 29.01 -23.82 14.98
C ALA A 511 30.46 -23.62 15.43
N ALA A 512 31.29 -22.96 14.61
CA ALA A 512 32.62 -22.56 15.01
C ALA A 512 32.51 -21.72 16.29
N LYS A 513 33.37 -21.99 17.29
CA LYS A 513 33.31 -21.25 18.55
C LYS A 513 33.60 -19.77 18.27
N PRO A 514 32.66 -18.87 18.56
CA PRO A 514 32.85 -17.45 18.28
C PRO A 514 34.00 -16.89 19.13
N VAL A 515 34.89 -16.10 18.52
CA VAL A 515 35.93 -15.39 19.25
C VAL A 515 35.27 -14.35 20.15
N VAL A 516 35.51 -14.44 21.45
CA VAL A 516 35.04 -13.49 22.47
C VAL A 516 36.25 -12.81 23.08
N ILE A 517 36.23 -11.48 23.13
CA ILE A 517 37.25 -10.67 23.81
C ILE A 517 36.54 -9.91 24.94
N GLU A 518 36.86 -10.26 26.19
CA GLU A 518 36.27 -9.61 27.36
C GLU A 518 36.94 -8.24 27.61
N GLY A 519 36.18 -7.28 28.15
CA GLY A 519 36.69 -5.97 28.54
C GLY A 519 36.75 -4.90 27.44
N LEU A 520 36.32 -5.18 26.20
CA LEU A 520 36.19 -4.15 25.17
C LEU A 520 35.01 -3.24 25.49
N ALA A 521 35.28 -1.95 25.66
CA ALA A 521 34.28 -0.90 25.78
C ALA A 521 34.30 -0.01 24.52
N PRO A 522 33.15 0.41 23.98
CA PRO A 522 33.14 1.38 22.90
C PRO A 522 33.80 2.67 23.38
N VAL A 523 34.76 3.14 22.60
CA VAL A 523 35.18 4.54 22.66
C VAL A 523 33.97 5.33 22.17
N ASP A 524 33.31 6.08 23.07
CA ASP A 524 32.06 6.81 22.83
C ASP A 524 32.37 8.28 22.53
N PRO A 525 32.71 8.66 21.27
CA PRO A 525 32.72 10.04 20.89
C PRO A 525 31.25 10.48 20.86
N LYS A 526 30.70 10.99 21.97
CA LYS A 526 29.39 11.63 21.94
C LYS A 526 29.46 12.82 20.99
N ALA A 527 29.08 12.61 19.74
CA ALA A 527 29.26 13.55 18.66
C ALA A 527 27.97 13.69 17.84
N ILE A 528 27.81 14.87 17.26
CA ILE A 528 26.84 15.15 16.22
C ILE A 528 27.63 15.54 14.98
N GLU A 529 27.34 14.91 13.85
CA GLU A 529 28.02 15.12 12.57
C GLU A 529 26.97 15.41 11.52
N TRP A 530 26.91 16.65 11.02
CA TRP A 530 25.93 17.12 10.04
C TRP A 530 26.41 16.90 8.60
N ALA A 531 25.49 16.66 7.66
CA ALA A 531 25.79 16.78 6.24
C ALA A 531 25.80 18.26 5.83
N ASP A 532 26.44 18.58 4.70
CA ASP A 532 26.55 19.95 4.20
C ASP A 532 25.18 20.62 4.05
N GLY A 533 24.93 21.72 4.78
CA GLY A 533 23.68 22.50 4.76
C GLY A 533 22.49 21.88 5.52
N GLU A 534 22.62 20.66 6.05
CA GLU A 534 21.52 19.93 6.70
C GLU A 534 21.09 20.57 8.02
N ARG A 535 22.05 21.11 8.78
CA ARG A 535 21.75 21.76 10.07
C ARG A 535 20.91 23.01 9.87
N GLU A 536 21.26 23.81 8.87
CA GLU A 536 20.53 25.02 8.48
C GLU A 536 19.14 24.66 7.96
N GLU A 537 19.02 23.61 7.14
CA GLU A 537 17.72 23.09 6.68
C GLU A 537 16.82 22.71 7.88
N TRP A 538 17.35 21.93 8.83
CA TRP A 538 16.60 21.48 10.00
C TRP A 538 16.22 22.63 10.94
N ALA A 539 17.10 23.61 11.12
CA ALA A 539 16.83 24.80 11.91
C ALA A 539 15.68 25.65 11.33
N ASN A 540 15.53 25.66 10.00
CA ASN A 540 14.48 26.40 9.30
C ASN A 540 13.15 25.64 9.18
N HIS A 541 13.12 24.37 9.59
CA HIS A 541 11.98 23.48 9.47
C HIS A 541 10.99 23.65 10.65
N LEU A 542 10.24 24.76 10.66
CA LEU A 542 9.21 25.04 11.67
C LEU A 542 7.79 24.87 11.10
N GLU A 543 6.89 24.26 11.86
CA GLU A 543 5.48 24.13 11.47
C GLU A 543 4.66 25.40 11.74
N HIS A 544 3.50 25.50 11.09
CA HIS A 544 2.60 26.67 11.17
C HIS A 544 2.30 27.10 12.61
N THR A 545 2.07 26.12 13.50
CA THR A 545 1.74 26.31 14.91
C THR A 545 2.89 26.87 15.76
N SER A 546 4.13 26.55 15.38
CA SER A 546 5.38 26.94 16.06
C SER A 546 5.97 28.26 15.53
N ARG A 547 5.34 28.85 14.49
CA ARG A 547 5.77 30.09 13.83
C ARG A 547 5.12 31.35 14.41
N GLU A 548 3.97 31.23 15.06
CA GLU A 548 3.31 32.36 15.73
C GLU A 548 4.17 32.93 16.88
N PRO A 549 4.19 34.27 17.08
CA PRO A 549 4.89 34.88 18.21
C PRO A 549 4.31 34.37 19.54
N PHE A 550 5.19 34.01 20.47
CA PHE A 550 4.75 33.76 21.84
C PHE A 550 4.34 35.09 22.47
N GLY A 551 3.05 35.22 22.80
CA GLY A 551 2.46 36.46 23.31
C GLY A 551 2.58 36.65 24.82
N GLY A 552 3.13 35.67 25.54
CA GLY A 552 3.29 35.68 27.01
C GLY A 552 4.71 35.98 27.47
N ASP A 553 4.89 36.09 28.78
CA ASP A 553 6.19 36.23 29.43
C ASP A 553 6.91 34.85 29.53
N TRP A 554 8.19 34.80 29.16
CA TRP A 554 8.94 33.54 29.12
C TRP A 554 9.24 32.97 30.51
N ASP A 555 9.46 33.81 31.51
CA ASP A 555 9.71 33.37 32.88
C ASP A 555 8.42 32.79 33.50
N GLU A 556 7.27 33.43 33.23
CA GLU A 556 5.95 32.90 33.62
C GLU A 556 5.63 31.55 32.95
N ALA A 557 5.98 31.42 31.65
CA ALA A 557 5.79 30.18 30.91
C ALA A 557 6.63 29.02 31.48
N VAL A 558 7.88 29.30 31.91
CA VAL A 558 8.75 28.31 32.56
C VAL A 558 8.18 27.84 33.88
N GLU A 559 7.68 28.76 34.71
CA GLU A 559 7.06 28.38 36.00
C GLU A 559 5.76 27.59 35.80
N THR A 560 4.94 27.98 34.81
CA THR A 560 3.72 27.25 34.43
C THR A 560 4.02 25.85 33.88
N PHE A 561 5.09 25.72 33.09
CA PHE A 561 5.59 24.43 32.61
C PHE A 561 6.05 23.54 33.76
N ARG A 562 6.83 24.06 34.71
CA ARG A 562 7.27 23.32 35.91
C ARG A 562 6.11 22.84 36.78
N ALA A 563 5.01 23.59 36.80
CA ALA A 563 3.77 23.22 37.49
C ALA A 563 2.88 22.22 36.71
N GLY A 564 3.24 21.86 35.47
CA GLY A 564 2.47 20.97 34.60
C GLY A 564 1.20 21.60 33.99
N GLY A 565 1.05 22.93 34.08
CA GLY A 565 -0.14 23.67 33.67
C GLY A 565 -0.12 24.18 32.23
N LEU A 566 1.04 24.17 31.56
CA LEU A 566 1.17 24.69 30.19
C LEU A 566 0.47 23.75 29.21
N ASP A 567 -0.28 24.26 28.24
CA ASP A 567 -0.87 23.39 27.23
C ASP A 567 0.20 22.84 26.27
N TRP A 568 -0.15 21.79 25.52
CA TRP A 568 0.79 21.12 24.61
C TRP A 568 1.28 22.03 23.46
N TYR A 569 0.53 23.08 23.13
CA TYR A 569 0.84 24.01 22.04
C TYR A 569 1.90 25.03 22.47
N ASP A 570 1.76 25.57 23.67
CA ASP A 570 2.72 26.51 24.26
C ASP A 570 3.98 25.82 24.79
N GLU A 571 3.92 24.54 25.16
CA GLU A 571 5.12 23.71 25.42
C GLU A 571 6.06 23.67 24.21
N GLY A 572 5.54 23.39 23.02
CA GLY A 572 6.34 23.36 21.79
C GLY A 572 7.01 24.71 21.51
N ARG A 573 6.27 25.81 21.70
CA ARG A 573 6.78 27.19 21.51
C ARG A 573 7.88 27.53 22.51
N LEU A 574 7.72 27.15 23.78
CA LEU A 574 8.71 27.33 24.83
C LEU A 574 10.07 26.75 24.39
N PHE A 575 10.13 25.47 24.03
CA PHE A 575 11.39 24.83 23.67
C PHE A 575 11.96 25.29 22.32
N LEU A 576 11.12 25.62 21.34
CA LEU A 576 11.57 26.02 20.00
C LEU A 576 11.99 27.48 19.90
N ARG A 577 11.42 28.38 20.72
CA ARG A 577 11.62 29.83 20.59
C ARG A 577 12.06 30.52 21.88
N GLY A 578 11.81 29.95 23.05
CA GLY A 578 12.16 30.54 24.33
C GLY A 578 13.68 30.74 24.49
N PRO A 579 14.14 31.71 25.29
CA PRO A 579 15.57 31.98 25.51
C PRO A 579 16.33 30.72 25.95
N GLU A 580 17.44 30.41 25.28
CA GLU A 580 18.13 29.12 25.45
C GLU A 580 18.52 28.83 26.92
N HIS A 581 18.97 29.85 27.65
CA HIS A 581 19.36 29.73 29.06
C HIS A 581 18.20 29.35 29.99
N LEU A 582 16.95 29.65 29.63
CA LEU A 582 15.76 29.29 30.40
C LEU A 582 15.28 27.87 30.08
N VAL A 583 15.32 27.48 28.81
CA VAL A 583 14.67 26.24 28.33
C VAL A 583 15.63 25.05 28.26
N ARG A 584 16.93 25.27 28.04
CA ARG A 584 17.92 24.20 27.96
C ARG A 584 18.01 23.32 29.22
N PRO A 585 17.91 23.87 30.46
CA PRO A 585 17.84 23.05 31.67
C PRO A 585 16.59 22.18 31.77
N LEU A 586 15.49 22.57 31.13
CA LEU A 586 14.20 21.89 31.18
C LEU A 586 14.11 20.70 30.21
N LEU A 587 14.99 20.64 29.20
CA LEU A 587 14.97 19.60 28.16
C LEU A 587 15.16 18.18 28.71
N ALA A 588 15.97 18.02 29.76
CA ALA A 588 16.27 16.71 30.33
C ALA A 588 15.04 16.00 30.90
N ASP A 589 14.12 16.79 31.47
CA ASP A 589 12.90 16.29 32.14
C ASP A 589 11.65 16.43 31.24
N TRP A 590 11.76 17.08 30.08
CA TRP A 590 10.61 17.31 29.22
C TRP A 590 10.11 16.02 28.55
N THR A 591 8.80 15.81 28.67
CA THR A 591 8.07 14.72 28.02
C THR A 591 6.87 15.31 27.27
N PRO A 592 6.99 15.52 25.94
CA PRO A 592 5.92 16.14 25.15
C PRO A 592 4.60 15.37 25.30
N ARG A 593 3.50 16.08 25.59
CA ARG A 593 2.17 15.47 25.80
C ARG A 593 1.47 15.06 24.51
N ASP A 594 1.82 15.68 23.39
CA ASP A 594 1.25 15.42 22.07
C ASP A 594 2.37 15.42 21.01
N LEU A 595 2.27 14.55 20.01
CA LEU A 595 3.25 14.37 18.94
C LEU A 595 2.63 14.55 17.55
N TRP A 596 1.57 15.33 17.47
CA TRP A 596 1.00 15.79 16.22
C TRP A 596 2.09 16.47 15.39
N SER A 597 2.31 15.94 14.19
CA SER A 597 3.28 16.47 13.23
C SER A 597 4.72 16.62 13.78
N VAL A 598 5.11 15.70 14.67
CA VAL A 598 6.40 15.67 15.35
C VAL A 598 7.65 15.78 14.46
N GLU A 599 7.58 15.26 13.23
CA GLU A 599 8.71 15.30 12.30
C GLU A 599 9.20 16.73 12.06
N GLY A 600 8.27 17.70 11.98
CA GLY A 600 8.59 19.09 11.73
C GLY A 600 9.41 19.69 12.85
N TRP A 601 8.84 19.75 14.06
CA TRP A 601 9.47 20.47 15.17
C TRP A 601 10.65 19.76 15.81
N VAL A 602 10.73 18.42 15.77
CA VAL A 602 11.86 17.70 16.40
C VAL A 602 13.18 17.96 15.66
N LYS A 603 13.14 18.15 14.34
CA LYS A 603 14.33 18.50 13.53
C LYS A 603 14.89 19.86 13.96
N ALA A 604 14.02 20.86 14.10
CA ALA A 604 14.39 22.18 14.60
C ALA A 604 14.94 22.12 16.04
N LEU A 605 14.36 21.28 16.89
CA LEU A 605 14.86 21.04 18.25
C LEU A 605 16.27 20.44 18.25
N VAL A 606 16.53 19.43 17.41
CA VAL A 606 17.85 18.80 17.27
C VAL A 606 18.87 19.77 16.69
N ALA A 607 18.51 20.56 15.68
CA ALA A 607 19.41 21.59 15.12
C ALA A 607 19.79 22.66 16.15
N ARG A 608 18.85 22.99 17.06
CA ARG A 608 19.04 23.99 18.12
C ARG A 608 19.86 23.49 19.31
N PHE A 609 19.57 22.31 19.82
CA PHE A 609 20.16 21.81 21.08
C PHE A 609 21.14 20.64 20.91
N GLU A 610 21.31 20.15 19.67
CA GLU A 610 22.26 19.10 19.29
C GLU A 610 22.20 17.89 20.23
N LEU A 611 23.31 17.49 20.83
CA LEU A 611 23.39 16.33 21.75
C LEU A 611 22.43 16.43 22.94
N ALA A 612 22.04 17.63 23.38
CA ALA A 612 21.08 17.79 24.47
C ALA A 612 19.65 17.37 24.08
N ALA A 613 19.33 17.34 22.78
CA ALA A 613 18.04 16.84 22.28
C ALA A 613 18.00 15.32 22.10
N LEU A 614 19.13 14.60 22.23
CA LEU A 614 19.21 13.16 21.98
C LEU A 614 18.16 12.32 22.74
N PRO A 615 17.87 12.56 24.03
CA PRO A 615 16.83 11.79 24.74
C PRO A 615 15.44 11.92 24.12
N ILE A 616 15.09 13.13 23.67
CA ILE A 616 13.80 13.41 23.01
C ILE A 616 13.79 12.81 21.61
N ALA A 617 14.87 12.98 20.85
CA ALA A 617 15.02 12.40 19.51
C ALA A 617 14.89 10.86 19.53
N LEU A 618 15.51 10.19 20.50
CA LEU A 618 15.37 8.75 20.70
C LEU A 618 13.92 8.34 21.03
N ARG A 619 13.26 9.08 21.93
CA ARG A 619 11.85 8.81 22.28
C ARG A 619 10.94 8.96 21.06
N VAL A 620 11.07 10.06 20.33
CA VAL A 620 10.30 10.36 19.12
C VAL A 620 10.54 9.30 18.03
N ALA A 621 11.79 8.89 17.84
CA ALA A 621 12.14 7.84 16.90
C ALA A 621 11.54 6.48 17.31
N MET A 622 11.38 6.20 18.60
CA MET A 622 10.81 4.93 19.07
C MET A 622 9.29 4.86 18.99
N GLU A 623 8.57 5.98 19.00
CA GLU A 623 7.11 5.98 18.95
C GLU A 623 6.55 5.62 17.57
N LYS A 624 7.09 6.26 16.52
CA LYS A 624 6.74 5.97 15.12
C LYS A 624 8.02 5.77 14.31
N VAL A 625 8.65 4.61 14.51
CA VAL A 625 9.97 4.26 13.94
C VAL A 625 10.08 4.53 12.44
N VAL A 626 9.03 4.22 11.68
CA VAL A 626 9.05 4.37 10.21
C VAL A 626 9.22 5.83 9.76
N SER A 627 8.47 6.76 10.36
CA SER A 627 8.50 8.18 9.97
C SER A 627 9.62 8.93 10.67
N ASN A 628 9.95 8.54 11.90
CA ASN A 628 10.77 9.37 12.79
C ASN A 628 12.22 8.89 12.90
N ALA A 629 12.59 7.71 12.38
CA ALA A 629 13.99 7.25 12.39
C ALA A 629 15.01 8.24 11.79
N PRO A 630 14.70 9.00 10.72
CA PRO A 630 15.66 9.96 10.14
C PRO A 630 16.15 11.05 11.10
N VAL A 631 15.41 11.35 12.18
CA VAL A 631 15.82 12.36 13.17
C VAL A 631 17.11 11.98 13.91
N LEU A 632 17.48 10.69 13.85
CA LEU A 632 18.70 10.17 14.47
C LEU A 632 19.94 10.22 13.56
N LEU A 633 19.78 10.60 12.28
CA LEU A 633 20.86 10.54 11.29
C LEU A 633 22.14 11.29 11.70
N PRO A 634 22.08 12.49 12.32
CA PRO A 634 23.29 13.23 12.68
C PRO A 634 24.02 12.69 13.93
N PHE A 635 23.39 11.82 14.73
CA PHE A 635 23.94 11.43 16.03
C PHE A 635 24.90 10.25 15.90
N VAL A 636 26.13 10.40 16.41
CA VAL A 636 27.14 9.35 16.48
C VAL A 636 27.33 8.96 17.95
N THR A 637 26.49 8.04 18.45
CA THR A 637 26.52 7.58 19.85
C THR A 637 26.31 6.07 19.94
N ALA A 638 26.75 5.45 21.03
CA ALA A 638 26.61 4.01 21.24
C ALA A 638 25.14 3.52 21.21
N GLU A 639 24.21 4.34 21.72
CA GLU A 639 22.77 4.06 21.71
C GLU A 639 22.23 4.05 20.27
N VAL A 640 22.58 5.06 19.47
CA VAL A 640 22.13 5.17 18.07
C VAL A 640 22.76 4.07 17.21
N ALA A 641 24.06 3.81 17.36
CA ALA A 641 24.72 2.72 16.65
C ALA A 641 24.08 1.35 16.93
N THR A 642 23.72 1.10 18.21
CA THR A 642 23.03 -0.13 18.60
C THR A 642 21.62 -0.22 17.99
N LEU A 643 20.89 0.89 17.95
CA LEU A 643 19.58 0.96 17.30
C LEU A 643 19.69 0.75 15.78
N MET A 644 20.64 1.39 15.11
CA MET A 644 20.85 1.24 13.66
C MET A 644 21.22 -0.20 13.30
N ALA A 645 22.10 -0.85 14.07
CA ALA A 645 22.41 -2.26 13.88
C ALA A 645 21.19 -3.17 14.11
N ASP A 646 20.33 -2.88 15.10
CA ASP A 646 19.07 -3.61 15.31
C ASP A 646 18.06 -3.38 14.18
N TRP A 647 17.87 -2.14 13.75
CA TRP A 647 16.95 -1.79 12.68
C TRP A 647 17.37 -2.39 11.35
N LEU A 648 18.67 -2.37 11.04
CA LEU A 648 19.26 -3.06 9.89
C LEU A 648 18.87 -4.55 9.88
N ALA A 649 19.00 -5.22 11.03
CA ALA A 649 18.77 -6.66 11.15
C ALA A 649 17.29 -7.06 11.22
N ARG A 650 16.44 -6.25 11.87
CA ARG A 650 15.08 -6.64 12.29
C ARG A 650 13.96 -5.89 11.58
N LEU A 651 14.14 -4.62 11.19
CA LEU A 651 13.06 -3.76 10.72
C LEU A 651 13.22 -3.41 9.24
N ARG A 652 12.39 -4.01 8.39
CA ARG A 652 12.42 -3.77 6.93
C ARG A 652 12.24 -2.29 6.56
N THR A 653 11.36 -1.58 7.26
CA THR A 653 10.98 -0.20 6.95
C THR A 653 12.04 0.84 7.32
N THR A 654 12.93 0.55 8.28
CA THR A 654 13.99 1.48 8.71
C THR A 654 15.39 1.00 8.37
N ARG A 655 15.49 -0.09 7.61
CA ARG A 655 16.74 -0.62 7.08
C ARG A 655 17.47 0.39 6.20
N SER A 656 16.75 1.11 5.33
CA SER A 656 17.36 2.16 4.49
C SER A 656 18.01 3.25 5.32
N VAL A 657 17.32 3.75 6.35
CA VAL A 657 17.84 4.77 7.28
C VAL A 657 19.08 4.25 8.02
N ALA A 658 19.06 2.99 8.47
CA ALA A 658 20.22 2.37 9.11
C ALA A 658 21.42 2.26 8.17
N LEU A 659 21.22 1.85 6.91
CA LEU A 659 22.28 1.83 5.90
C LEU A 659 22.81 3.24 5.61
N THR A 660 21.93 4.23 5.43
CA THR A 660 22.31 5.63 5.26
C THR A 660 23.20 6.11 6.42
N TRP A 661 22.82 5.82 7.67
CA TRP A 661 23.63 6.17 8.83
C TRP A 661 24.98 5.46 8.86
N LEU A 662 25.04 4.16 8.57
CA LEU A 662 26.28 3.37 8.55
C LEU A 662 27.26 3.85 7.47
N LEU A 663 26.75 4.25 6.30
CA LEU A 663 27.55 4.76 5.18
C LEU A 663 27.95 6.23 5.36
N ARG A 664 27.15 6.99 6.10
CA ARG A 664 27.45 8.36 6.51
C ARG A 664 28.56 8.39 7.58
N HIS A 665 28.55 7.45 8.53
CA HIS A 665 29.50 7.40 9.65
C HIS A 665 30.29 6.08 9.73
N PRO A 666 31.00 5.62 8.68
CA PRO A 666 31.58 4.27 8.65
C PRO A 666 32.61 4.04 9.75
N VAL A 667 33.50 5.01 9.99
CA VAL A 667 34.53 4.95 11.05
C VAL A 667 33.88 5.03 12.44
N GLY A 668 32.96 5.98 12.66
CA GLY A 668 32.25 6.16 13.94
C GLY A 668 31.40 4.94 14.30
N ALA A 669 30.65 4.40 13.33
CA ALA A 669 29.87 3.19 13.47
C ALA A 669 30.75 1.97 13.79
N ALA A 670 31.84 1.77 13.05
CA ALA A 670 32.78 0.68 13.32
C ALA A 670 33.34 0.78 14.74
N ARG A 671 33.74 1.98 15.17
CA ARG A 671 34.30 2.22 16.51
C ARG A 671 33.31 1.87 17.61
N LEU A 672 32.03 2.16 17.42
CA LEU A 672 30.97 1.87 18.37
C LEU A 672 30.50 0.40 18.34
N LEU A 673 30.63 -0.29 17.20
CA LEU A 673 30.08 -1.65 16.99
C LEU A 673 31.08 -2.79 17.17
N VAL A 674 32.39 -2.58 16.99
CA VAL A 674 33.42 -3.62 17.15
C VAL A 674 33.35 -4.31 18.53
N PRO A 675 33.25 -3.59 19.66
CA PRO A 675 33.11 -4.23 20.98
C PRO A 675 31.87 -5.13 21.08
N ALA A 676 30.75 -4.73 20.48
CA ALA A 676 29.54 -5.52 20.45
C ALA A 676 29.70 -6.78 19.57
N ALA A 677 30.37 -6.68 18.42
CA ALA A 677 30.65 -7.80 17.51
C ALA A 677 31.58 -8.86 18.13
N LEU A 678 32.45 -8.47 19.08
CA LEU A 678 33.39 -9.37 19.76
C LEU A 678 32.93 -9.77 21.17
N SER A 679 31.69 -9.42 21.54
CA SER A 679 31.08 -9.75 22.83
C SER A 679 30.58 -11.19 22.90
N LYS A 680 29.96 -11.59 24.03
CA LYS A 680 29.36 -12.94 24.17
C LYS A 680 28.26 -13.17 23.12
N PRO A 681 28.05 -14.42 22.65
CA PRO A 681 27.03 -14.71 21.66
C PRO A 681 25.63 -14.21 22.05
N GLY A 682 24.96 -13.51 21.15
CA GLY A 682 23.65 -12.91 21.40
C GLY A 682 23.14 -12.08 20.23
N VAL A 683 21.95 -11.49 20.39
CA VAL A 683 21.33 -10.66 19.34
C VAL A 683 22.19 -9.43 19.03
N ARG A 684 22.67 -8.73 20.07
CA ARG A 684 23.52 -7.54 19.94
C ARG A 684 24.79 -7.82 19.13
N ARG A 685 25.44 -8.95 19.38
CA ARG A 685 26.61 -9.41 18.62
C ARG A 685 26.28 -9.60 17.14
N ARG A 686 25.24 -10.39 16.83
CA ARG A 686 24.84 -10.67 15.44
C ARG A 686 24.47 -9.42 14.66
N ASN A 687 23.77 -8.48 15.31
CA ASN A 687 23.39 -7.22 14.69
C ASN A 687 24.63 -6.36 14.38
N ALA A 688 25.58 -6.27 15.32
CA ALA A 688 26.84 -5.57 15.12
C ALA A 688 27.69 -6.22 14.01
N GLU A 689 27.81 -7.55 14.00
CA GLU A 689 28.49 -8.29 12.94
C GLU A 689 27.87 -8.03 11.55
N GLY A 690 26.53 -7.99 11.47
CA GLY A 690 25.82 -7.65 10.23
C GLY A 690 26.06 -6.21 9.77
N ALA A 691 26.09 -5.26 10.69
CA ALA A 691 26.37 -3.85 10.39
C ALA A 691 27.83 -3.63 9.93
N LEU A 692 28.82 -4.27 10.56
CA LEU A 692 30.22 -4.21 10.12
C LEU A 692 30.41 -4.81 8.72
N ARG A 693 29.74 -5.94 8.43
CA ARG A 693 29.71 -6.51 7.08
C ARG A 693 29.08 -5.57 6.07
N ALA A 694 27.98 -4.90 6.41
CA ALA A 694 27.35 -3.92 5.52
C ALA A 694 28.29 -2.75 5.16
N ILE A 695 29.05 -2.23 6.14
CA ILE A 695 30.06 -1.19 5.89
C ILE A 695 31.18 -1.73 4.97
N ALA A 696 31.68 -2.94 5.24
CA ALA A 696 32.73 -3.55 4.44
C ALA A 696 32.31 -3.84 2.99
N SER A 697 31.09 -4.35 2.78
CA SER A 697 30.50 -4.61 1.46
C SER A 697 30.30 -3.34 0.64
N ALA A 698 30.23 -2.16 1.27
CA ALA A 698 30.19 -0.86 0.59
C ALA A 698 31.58 -0.31 0.21
N GLY A 699 32.62 -1.16 0.18
CA GLY A 699 33.98 -0.79 -0.21
C GLY A 699 34.81 -0.14 0.91
N ARG A 700 34.29 -0.09 2.15
CA ARG A 700 34.97 0.54 3.30
C ARG A 700 35.61 -0.50 4.24
N ARG A 701 36.01 -1.65 3.69
CA ARG A 701 36.60 -2.77 4.44
C ARG A 701 37.84 -2.36 5.23
N ASP A 702 38.75 -1.64 4.60
CA ASP A 702 40.04 -1.27 5.21
C ASP A 702 39.85 -0.33 6.41
N GLU A 703 38.85 0.55 6.37
CA GLU A 703 38.50 1.42 7.49
C GLU A 703 37.96 0.64 8.69
N VAL A 704 37.10 -0.36 8.46
CA VAL A 704 36.60 -1.25 9.52
C VAL A 704 37.75 -2.01 10.18
N LEU A 705 38.70 -2.52 9.38
CA LEU A 705 39.87 -3.23 9.90
C LEU A 705 40.84 -2.31 10.66
N ALA A 706 41.07 -1.09 10.17
CA ALA A 706 41.88 -0.10 10.87
C ALA A 706 41.30 0.23 12.24
N VAL A 707 39.98 0.47 12.33
CA VAL A 707 39.29 0.72 13.60
C VAL A 707 39.30 -0.52 14.51
N ALA A 708 39.14 -1.73 13.96
CA ALA A 708 39.22 -2.95 14.76
C ALA A 708 40.61 -3.13 15.40
N ARG A 709 41.68 -2.72 14.72
CA ARG A 709 43.06 -2.74 15.26
C ARG A 709 43.30 -1.69 16.36
N GLU A 710 42.52 -0.59 16.40
CA GLU A 710 42.54 0.34 17.55
C GLU A 710 42.18 -0.37 18.87
N TYR A 711 41.33 -1.41 18.81
CA TYR A 711 40.97 -2.28 19.93
C TYR A 711 41.98 -3.43 20.18
N GLY A 712 43.10 -3.43 19.44
CA GLY A 712 44.19 -4.40 19.52
C GLY A 712 44.23 -5.39 18.35
N GLU A 713 45.42 -5.93 18.05
CA GLU A 713 45.63 -6.86 16.92
C GLU A 713 44.73 -8.09 16.94
N ARG A 714 44.40 -8.60 18.14
CA ARG A 714 43.47 -9.73 18.30
C ARG A 714 42.04 -9.37 17.90
N ALA A 715 41.61 -8.13 18.11
CA ALA A 715 40.31 -7.64 17.64
C ALA A 715 40.32 -7.44 16.12
N GLY A 716 41.42 -6.89 15.57
CA GLY A 716 41.66 -6.80 14.13
C GLY A 716 41.52 -8.16 13.42
N ALA A 717 42.24 -9.18 13.88
CA ALA A 717 42.18 -10.53 13.29
C ALA A 717 40.79 -11.19 13.43
N ALA A 718 40.07 -10.94 14.53
CA ALA A 718 38.73 -11.48 14.73
C ALA A 718 37.70 -10.82 13.80
N VAL A 719 37.82 -9.52 13.55
CA VAL A 719 36.97 -8.79 12.59
C VAL A 719 37.35 -9.17 11.16
N GLU A 720 38.62 -9.37 10.84
CA GLU A 720 39.07 -9.86 9.53
C GLU A 720 38.45 -11.23 9.21
N ALA A 721 38.54 -12.18 10.13
CA ALA A 721 37.89 -13.49 9.98
C ALA A 721 36.35 -13.41 9.85
N LEU A 722 35.71 -12.42 10.48
CA LEU A 722 34.28 -12.14 10.32
C LEU A 722 33.95 -11.64 8.91
N LEU A 723 34.81 -10.78 8.33
CA LEU A 723 34.64 -10.22 7.00
C LEU A 723 35.04 -11.19 5.88
N ASP A 724 35.83 -12.22 6.18
CA ASP A 724 36.25 -13.28 5.23
C ASP A 724 35.28 -14.47 5.14
N LEU A 725 34.18 -14.43 5.88
CA LEU A 725 33.15 -15.45 5.80
C LEU A 725 32.52 -15.45 4.40
N ASP A 726 32.53 -16.60 3.72
CA ASP A 726 31.88 -16.78 2.41
C ASP A 726 30.43 -16.24 2.45
N PRO A 727 30.06 -15.25 1.61
CA PRO A 727 28.73 -14.67 1.58
C PRO A 727 27.61 -15.71 1.38
N VAL A 728 27.89 -16.83 0.70
CA VAL A 728 26.92 -17.92 0.51
C VAL A 728 26.62 -18.63 1.84
N GLU A 729 27.55 -18.65 2.80
CA GLU A 729 27.33 -19.25 4.11
C GLU A 729 26.56 -18.32 5.08
N VAL A 730 26.31 -17.06 4.69
CA VAL A 730 25.55 -16.07 5.47
C VAL A 730 24.05 -16.27 5.25
N LEU A 731 23.39 -16.98 6.18
CA LEU A 731 21.94 -17.20 6.14
C LEU A 731 21.16 -16.13 6.93
N PRO A 732 19.92 -15.80 6.51
CA PRO A 732 19.05 -14.91 7.27
C PRO A 732 18.69 -15.51 8.63
N ALA A 733 18.49 -14.65 9.63
CA ALA A 733 18.18 -15.06 11.01
C ALA A 733 16.92 -15.92 11.14
N ARG A 734 15.95 -15.73 10.23
CA ARG A 734 14.80 -16.61 10.03
C ARG A 734 14.76 -16.97 8.56
N ARG A 735 14.75 -18.27 8.26
CA ARG A 735 14.56 -18.73 6.88
C ARG A 735 13.12 -18.44 6.45
N PRO A 736 12.93 -17.94 5.22
CA PRO A 736 11.59 -17.77 4.66
C PRO A 736 10.92 -19.14 4.54
N VAL A 737 9.63 -19.19 4.83
CA VAL A 737 8.80 -20.36 4.56
C VAL A 737 8.21 -20.15 3.18
N VAL A 738 8.61 -20.98 2.22
CA VAL A 738 8.02 -20.97 0.88
C VAL A 738 6.57 -21.45 1.01
N GLY A 739 5.61 -20.64 0.54
CA GLY A 739 4.19 -20.96 0.64
C GLY A 739 3.81 -22.21 -0.15
N THR A 740 2.79 -22.93 0.31
CA THR A 740 2.25 -24.15 -0.34
C THR A 740 1.62 -23.89 -1.71
N TRP A 741 1.63 -22.63 -2.19
CA TRP A 741 1.14 -22.25 -3.51
C TRP A 741 2.16 -22.53 -4.61
N VAL A 742 3.43 -22.75 -4.26
CA VAL A 742 4.48 -23.12 -5.22
C VAL A 742 4.35 -24.59 -5.56
N ASP A 743 4.00 -24.87 -6.81
CA ASP A 743 4.02 -26.21 -7.38
C ASP A 743 5.15 -26.31 -8.40
N LEU A 744 6.24 -26.96 -8.01
CA LEU A 744 7.43 -27.16 -8.85
C LEU A 744 7.12 -28.02 -10.09
N ALA A 745 6.07 -28.84 -10.10
CA ALA A 745 5.71 -29.66 -11.25
C ALA A 745 5.05 -28.83 -12.37
N LEU A 746 4.52 -27.65 -12.04
CA LEU A 746 3.87 -26.73 -12.98
C LEU A 746 4.79 -25.60 -13.45
N LEU A 747 6.04 -25.54 -12.97
CA LEU A 747 7.02 -24.53 -13.39
C LEU A 747 7.81 -24.99 -14.62
N PRO A 748 8.19 -24.07 -15.53
CA PRO A 748 9.11 -24.37 -16.62
C PRO A 748 10.44 -24.96 -16.10
N PRO A 749 11.10 -25.88 -16.82
CA PRO A 749 12.40 -26.39 -16.39
C PRO A 749 13.48 -25.29 -16.48
N ILE A 750 14.39 -25.25 -15.50
CA ILE A 750 15.61 -24.43 -15.55
C ILE A 750 16.67 -25.24 -16.29
N LEU A 751 17.20 -24.72 -17.39
CA LEU A 751 18.25 -25.37 -18.17
C LEU A 751 19.63 -24.93 -17.69
N LEU A 752 20.63 -25.81 -17.81
CA LEU A 752 22.03 -25.41 -17.71
C LEU A 752 22.44 -24.55 -18.91
N ARG A 753 23.58 -23.85 -18.82
CA ARG A 753 24.06 -22.99 -19.92
C ARG A 753 24.24 -23.70 -21.26
N ASP A 754 24.51 -25.01 -21.25
CA ASP A 754 24.63 -25.83 -22.45
C ASP A 754 23.27 -26.11 -23.12
N ARG A 755 22.16 -25.90 -22.40
CA ARG A 755 20.78 -26.20 -22.79
C ARG A 755 20.54 -27.69 -23.12
N GLU A 756 21.45 -28.58 -22.75
CA GLU A 756 21.34 -30.03 -22.99
C GLU A 756 20.62 -30.75 -21.85
N SER A 757 20.68 -30.19 -20.63
CA SER A 757 20.07 -30.78 -19.44
C SER A 757 19.38 -29.74 -18.55
N ALA A 758 18.37 -30.20 -17.82
CA ALA A 758 17.62 -29.39 -16.87
C ALA A 758 18.06 -29.65 -15.42
N LEU A 759 17.93 -28.64 -14.56
CA LEU A 759 18.08 -28.85 -13.11
C LEU A 759 17.05 -29.86 -12.61
N PRO A 760 17.45 -30.83 -11.77
CA PRO A 760 16.51 -31.68 -11.06
C PRO A 760 15.53 -30.85 -10.23
N ARG A 761 14.30 -31.34 -10.03
CA ARG A 761 13.27 -30.62 -9.25
C ARG A 761 13.72 -30.25 -7.83
N SER A 762 14.56 -31.08 -7.20
CA SER A 762 15.14 -30.78 -5.88
C SER A 762 16.05 -29.54 -5.91
N ALA A 763 16.90 -29.41 -6.94
CA ALA A 763 17.75 -28.25 -7.15
C ALA A 763 16.91 -27.00 -7.51
N ALA A 764 15.86 -27.13 -8.32
CA ALA A 764 14.92 -26.04 -8.57
C ALA A 764 14.23 -25.56 -7.28
N GLY A 765 13.89 -26.47 -6.36
CA GLY A 765 13.39 -26.13 -5.01
C GLY A 765 14.40 -25.33 -4.18
N HIS A 766 15.71 -25.62 -4.31
CA HIS A 766 16.75 -24.81 -3.70
C HIS A 766 16.83 -23.39 -4.30
N VAL A 767 16.68 -23.26 -5.63
CA VAL A 767 16.60 -21.95 -6.29
C VAL A 767 15.41 -21.13 -5.78
N VAL A 768 14.22 -21.74 -5.64
CA VAL A 768 13.05 -21.08 -5.03
C VAL A 768 13.38 -20.58 -3.61
N THR A 769 14.08 -21.40 -2.82
CA THR A 769 14.50 -21.01 -1.47
C THR A 769 15.46 -19.82 -1.51
N MET A 770 16.44 -19.80 -2.42
CA MET A 770 17.35 -18.66 -2.60
C MET A 770 16.60 -17.39 -3.01
N LEU A 771 15.64 -17.50 -3.94
CA LEU A 771 14.78 -16.38 -4.36
C LEU A 771 13.93 -15.85 -3.20
N ALA A 772 13.42 -16.73 -2.34
CA ALA A 772 12.66 -16.35 -1.15
C ALA A 772 13.55 -15.73 -0.06
N MET A 773 14.85 -16.08 0.01
CA MET A 773 15.82 -15.45 0.90
C MET A 773 16.21 -14.05 0.43
N SER A 774 16.16 -13.81 -0.88
CA SER A 774 16.50 -12.53 -1.50
C SER A 774 15.42 -11.47 -1.33
N ARG A 775 15.87 -10.23 -1.17
CA ARG A 775 15.05 -9.02 -1.05
C ARG A 775 15.43 -8.03 -2.15
N THR A 776 14.63 -6.97 -2.33
CA THR A 776 14.89 -5.94 -3.36
C THR A 776 16.23 -5.22 -3.13
N ASP A 777 16.65 -5.09 -1.88
CA ASP A 777 17.85 -4.35 -1.44
C ASP A 777 18.99 -5.26 -0.96
N GLU A 778 18.77 -6.59 -0.89
CA GLU A 778 19.77 -7.54 -0.43
C GLU A 778 19.52 -8.91 -1.07
N VAL A 779 20.42 -9.31 -1.96
CA VAL A 779 20.35 -10.59 -2.66
C VAL A 779 21.12 -11.63 -1.89
N TYR A 780 20.56 -12.83 -1.76
CA TYR A 780 21.33 -13.96 -1.31
C TYR A 780 22.42 -14.28 -2.34
N ALA A 781 23.69 -14.24 -1.93
CA ALA A 781 24.86 -14.39 -2.80
C ALA A 781 24.86 -15.69 -3.63
N GLY A 782 24.14 -16.72 -3.17
CA GLY A 782 24.00 -17.95 -3.94
C GLY A 782 23.29 -17.79 -5.28
N LEU A 783 22.52 -16.71 -5.50
CA LEU A 783 21.88 -16.45 -6.79
C LEU A 783 22.88 -16.07 -7.89
N ASP A 784 24.04 -15.50 -7.56
CA ASP A 784 25.07 -15.21 -8.56
C ASP A 784 25.59 -16.52 -9.18
N VAL A 785 25.82 -17.55 -8.35
CA VAL A 785 26.17 -18.90 -8.80
C VAL A 785 25.08 -19.49 -9.70
N VAL A 786 23.80 -19.28 -9.39
CA VAL A 786 22.69 -19.75 -10.24
C VAL A 786 22.74 -19.09 -11.62
N ARG A 787 22.98 -17.77 -11.68
CA ARG A 787 23.07 -17.00 -12.94
C ARG A 787 24.32 -17.34 -13.76
N GLU A 788 25.39 -17.77 -13.11
CA GLU A 788 26.59 -18.25 -13.78
C GLU A 788 26.35 -19.61 -14.45
N VAL A 789 25.69 -20.54 -13.77
CA VAL A 789 25.56 -21.95 -14.21
C VAL A 789 24.34 -22.22 -15.10
N CYS A 790 23.24 -21.50 -14.92
CA CYS A 790 22.00 -21.75 -15.65
C CYS A 790 21.83 -20.84 -16.87
N ASP A 791 21.05 -21.30 -17.85
CA ASP A 791 20.67 -20.53 -19.03
C ASP A 791 19.73 -19.37 -18.64
N PRO A 792 20.03 -18.11 -19.01
CA PRO A 792 19.29 -16.93 -18.57
C PRO A 792 17.84 -16.90 -19.07
N ASP A 793 17.57 -17.37 -20.30
CA ASP A 793 16.23 -17.42 -20.88
C ASP A 793 15.32 -18.39 -20.08
N SER A 794 15.84 -19.58 -19.75
CA SER A 794 15.10 -20.57 -18.97
C SER A 794 14.86 -20.11 -17.52
N LEU A 795 15.82 -19.40 -16.91
CA LEU A 795 15.66 -18.77 -15.59
C LEU A 795 14.57 -17.70 -15.60
N ALA A 796 14.52 -16.85 -16.64
CA ALA A 796 13.50 -15.83 -16.79
C ALA A 796 12.09 -16.43 -16.93
N GLU A 797 11.94 -17.50 -17.73
CA GLU A 797 10.66 -18.22 -17.85
C GLU A 797 10.25 -18.92 -16.54
N PHE A 798 11.21 -19.52 -15.82
CA PHE A 798 10.96 -20.09 -14.49
C PHE A 798 10.45 -19.02 -13.52
N GLY A 799 11.13 -17.86 -13.47
CA GLY A 799 10.71 -16.72 -12.66
C GLY A 799 9.33 -16.20 -13.01
N TRP A 800 9.02 -16.11 -14.30
CA TRP A 800 7.69 -15.72 -14.78
C TRP A 800 6.61 -16.73 -14.38
N GLY A 801 6.89 -18.03 -14.49
CA GLY A 801 5.99 -19.09 -14.02
C GLY A 801 5.69 -18.98 -12.52
N LEU A 802 6.71 -18.73 -11.71
CA LEU A 802 6.59 -18.55 -10.27
C LEU A 802 5.74 -17.32 -9.91
N PHE A 803 5.99 -16.20 -10.59
CA PHE A 803 5.18 -14.99 -10.45
C PHE A 803 3.70 -15.23 -10.80
N GLN A 804 3.42 -16.01 -11.84
CA GLN A 804 2.04 -16.32 -12.25
C GLN A 804 1.34 -17.22 -11.22
N GLN A 805 2.01 -18.22 -10.66
CA GLN A 805 1.45 -19.02 -9.57
C GLN A 805 1.15 -18.16 -8.33
N TRP A 806 2.05 -17.25 -7.95
CA TRP A 806 1.83 -16.30 -6.85
C TRP A 806 0.61 -15.41 -7.09
N ARG A 807 0.44 -14.91 -8.32
CA ARG A 807 -0.73 -14.11 -8.70
C ARG A 807 -2.03 -14.90 -8.66
N ALA A 808 -2.01 -16.15 -9.10
CA ALA A 808 -3.18 -17.01 -9.13
C ALA A 808 -3.77 -17.28 -7.74
N VAL A 809 -2.94 -17.24 -6.68
CA VAL A 809 -3.41 -17.35 -5.28
C VAL A 809 -3.71 -15.99 -4.63
N GLY A 810 -3.90 -14.93 -5.42
CA GLY A 810 -4.26 -13.61 -4.94
C GLY A 810 -3.08 -12.71 -4.57
N ALA A 811 -1.85 -13.10 -4.93
CA ALA A 811 -0.63 -12.34 -4.66
C ALA A 811 -0.43 -11.99 -3.17
N PRO A 812 -0.32 -13.01 -2.29
CA PRO A 812 -0.18 -12.81 -0.85
C PRO A 812 1.05 -11.95 -0.52
N THR A 813 0.87 -10.95 0.34
CA THR A 813 1.89 -9.94 0.65
C THR A 813 3.13 -10.52 1.31
N ARG A 814 3.00 -11.59 2.11
CA ARG A 814 4.13 -12.30 2.73
C ARG A 814 5.09 -12.89 1.70
N ASP A 815 4.57 -13.28 0.54
CA ASP A 815 5.32 -13.89 -0.54
C ASP A 815 5.60 -12.94 -1.71
N ASN A 816 5.59 -11.62 -1.45
CA ASN A 816 5.92 -10.62 -2.48
C ASN A 816 7.33 -10.79 -3.07
N TRP A 817 8.17 -11.63 -2.46
CA TRP A 817 9.46 -12.04 -3.01
C TRP A 817 9.32 -12.67 -4.41
N ALA A 818 8.18 -13.31 -4.74
CA ALA A 818 7.94 -13.87 -6.07
C ALA A 818 7.86 -12.79 -7.17
N LEU A 819 7.35 -11.59 -6.85
CA LEU A 819 7.42 -10.43 -7.75
C LEU A 819 8.84 -9.87 -7.81
N THR A 820 9.48 -9.65 -6.65
CA THR A 820 10.82 -9.03 -6.63
C THR A 820 11.90 -9.93 -7.21
N ALA A 821 11.71 -11.24 -7.22
CA ALA A 821 12.57 -12.23 -7.88
C ALA A 821 12.76 -11.91 -9.38
N LEU A 822 11.71 -11.41 -10.06
CA LEU A 822 11.81 -11.00 -11.47
C LEU A 822 12.85 -9.90 -11.69
N GLY A 823 13.19 -9.11 -10.67
CA GLY A 823 14.24 -8.09 -10.76
C GLY A 823 15.64 -8.69 -10.94
N TRP A 824 15.83 -9.95 -10.53
CA TRP A 824 17.13 -10.62 -10.51
C TRP A 824 17.31 -11.65 -11.63
N ILE A 825 16.23 -12.34 -11.98
CA ILE A 825 16.26 -13.42 -12.98
C ILE A 825 15.46 -13.09 -14.25
N GLY A 826 14.76 -11.95 -14.29
CA GLY A 826 13.98 -11.51 -15.44
C GLY A 826 14.82 -10.84 -16.52
N ASP A 827 14.26 -10.83 -17.72
CA ASP A 827 14.82 -10.29 -18.96
C ASP A 827 13.87 -9.29 -19.63
N ASP A 828 14.19 -8.83 -20.84
CA ASP A 828 13.35 -7.91 -21.62
C ASP A 828 11.96 -8.51 -21.97
N ARG A 829 11.86 -9.83 -22.17
CA ARG A 829 10.56 -10.51 -22.35
C ARG A 829 9.71 -10.41 -21.08
N THR A 830 10.35 -10.52 -19.93
CA THR A 830 9.73 -10.32 -18.61
C THR A 830 9.23 -8.88 -18.44
N VAL A 831 10.03 -7.88 -18.85
CA VAL A 831 9.64 -6.47 -18.85
C VAL A 831 8.37 -6.24 -19.67
N LEU A 832 8.34 -6.72 -20.92
CA LEU A 832 7.20 -6.56 -21.83
C LEU A 832 5.91 -7.18 -21.27
N ARG A 833 6.03 -8.32 -20.57
CA ARG A 833 4.90 -8.99 -19.92
C ARG A 833 4.48 -8.32 -18.60
N LEU A 834 5.42 -7.75 -17.84
CA LEU A 834 5.17 -7.16 -16.52
C LEU A 834 4.63 -5.72 -16.60
N VAL A 835 5.07 -4.90 -17.55
CA VAL A 835 4.65 -3.49 -17.68
C VAL A 835 3.12 -3.31 -17.78
N PRO A 836 2.37 -4.10 -18.59
CA PRO A 836 0.91 -4.05 -18.60
C PRO A 836 0.29 -4.35 -17.24
N VAL A 837 0.87 -5.32 -16.49
CA VAL A 837 0.41 -5.72 -15.15
C VAL A 837 0.61 -4.59 -14.14
N ILE A 838 1.79 -3.95 -14.15
CA ILE A 838 2.11 -2.80 -13.28
C ILE A 838 1.12 -1.65 -13.52
N ARG A 839 0.78 -1.37 -14.78
CA ARG A 839 -0.14 -0.29 -15.15
C ARG A 839 -1.59 -0.56 -14.74
N ALA A 840 -2.00 -1.82 -14.68
CA ALA A 840 -3.36 -2.23 -14.29
C ALA A 840 -3.57 -2.21 -12.77
N TRP A 841 -2.56 -2.55 -11.98
CA TRP A 841 -2.68 -2.73 -10.52
C TRP A 841 -3.23 -1.53 -9.72
N PRO A 842 -2.91 -0.26 -10.02
CA PRO A 842 -3.50 0.87 -9.30
C PRO A 842 -5.03 0.91 -9.37
N GLY A 843 -5.65 0.41 -10.43
CA GLY A 843 -7.10 0.28 -10.56
C GLY A 843 -7.68 -1.01 -9.97
N GLN A 844 -6.87 -1.80 -9.24
CA GLN A 844 -7.23 -3.09 -8.66
C GLN A 844 -6.79 -3.20 -7.19
N ASP A 845 -6.69 -2.09 -6.46
CA ASP A 845 -6.10 -1.98 -5.10
C ASP A 845 -4.68 -2.55 -4.96
N GLY A 846 -3.95 -2.66 -6.06
CA GLY A 846 -2.61 -3.22 -6.12
C GLY A 846 -1.51 -2.17 -5.98
N HIS A 847 -1.76 -1.02 -5.36
CA HIS A 847 -0.81 0.11 -5.37
C HIS A 847 0.59 -0.29 -4.88
N SER A 848 0.69 -1.01 -3.77
CA SER A 848 1.97 -1.50 -3.22
C SER A 848 2.69 -2.47 -4.18
N LYS A 849 1.94 -3.33 -4.88
CA LYS A 849 2.48 -4.23 -5.91
C LYS A 849 2.98 -3.47 -7.13
N ALA A 850 2.26 -2.44 -7.55
CA ALA A 850 2.68 -1.55 -8.63
C ALA A 850 4.00 -0.85 -8.29
N VAL A 851 4.14 -0.32 -7.07
CA VAL A 851 5.39 0.27 -6.60
C VAL A 851 6.52 -0.76 -6.54
N ALA A 852 6.27 -1.97 -6.02
CA ALA A 852 7.26 -3.04 -6.03
C ALA A 852 7.68 -3.44 -7.46
N GLY A 853 6.73 -3.46 -8.41
CA GLY A 853 7.01 -3.71 -9.83
C GLY A 853 7.87 -2.64 -10.49
N LEU A 854 7.79 -1.37 -10.07
CA LEU A 854 8.74 -0.35 -10.51
C LEU A 854 10.16 -0.65 -10.02
N GLY A 855 10.28 -1.15 -8.80
CA GLY A 855 11.56 -1.65 -8.26
C GLY A 855 12.11 -2.84 -9.05
N VAL A 856 11.23 -3.72 -9.56
CA VAL A 856 11.63 -4.82 -10.46
C VAL A 856 12.19 -4.28 -11.77
N LEU A 857 11.55 -3.30 -12.40
CA LEU A 857 12.07 -2.69 -13.64
C LEU A 857 13.44 -2.03 -13.40
N ALA A 858 13.60 -1.32 -12.29
CA ALA A 858 14.89 -0.75 -11.90
C ALA A 858 15.96 -1.83 -11.65
N GLY A 859 15.58 -2.96 -11.04
CA GLY A 859 16.48 -4.08 -10.76
C GLY A 859 16.94 -4.85 -12.00
N ILE A 860 16.05 -5.04 -13.00
CA ILE A 860 16.43 -5.63 -14.30
C ILE A 860 17.44 -4.74 -15.00
N GLY A 861 17.24 -3.41 -14.95
CA GLY A 861 18.25 -2.41 -15.35
C GLY A 861 18.60 -2.36 -16.84
N SER A 862 17.93 -3.12 -17.70
CA SER A 862 18.11 -3.03 -19.16
C SER A 862 17.60 -1.70 -19.72
N ASP A 863 18.11 -1.27 -20.87
CA ASP A 863 17.65 -0.04 -21.54
C ASP A 863 16.13 -0.06 -21.78
N LEU A 864 15.57 -1.22 -22.12
CA LEU A 864 14.12 -1.40 -22.28
C LEU A 864 13.37 -1.23 -20.95
N ALA A 865 13.88 -1.81 -19.85
CA ALA A 865 13.29 -1.69 -18.53
C ALA A 865 13.29 -0.23 -18.05
N LEU A 866 14.41 0.47 -18.21
CA LEU A 866 14.58 1.88 -17.83
C LEU A 866 13.72 2.80 -18.71
N THR A 867 13.61 2.52 -20.01
CA THR A 867 12.70 3.23 -20.92
C THR A 867 11.24 3.10 -20.47
N HIS A 868 10.80 1.90 -20.09
CA HIS A 868 9.45 1.69 -19.58
C HIS A 868 9.23 2.33 -18.21
N LEU A 869 10.21 2.27 -17.30
CA LEU A 869 10.17 2.93 -15.99
C LEU A 869 10.03 4.45 -16.17
N TYR A 870 10.84 5.06 -17.03
CA TYR A 870 10.74 6.48 -17.37
C TYR A 870 9.38 6.82 -18.01
N SER A 871 8.90 6.02 -18.96
CA SER A 871 7.59 6.19 -19.59
C SER A 871 6.45 6.22 -18.56
N ILE A 872 6.50 5.33 -17.55
CA ILE A 872 5.51 5.29 -16.45
C ILE A 872 5.61 6.57 -15.60
N SER A 873 6.81 7.05 -15.30
CA SER A 873 7.03 8.30 -14.54
C SER A 873 6.43 9.56 -15.21
N GLN A 874 6.23 9.52 -16.53
CA GLN A 874 5.67 10.62 -17.29
C GLN A 874 4.17 10.45 -17.56
N LYS A 875 3.73 9.22 -17.90
CA LYS A 875 2.41 8.98 -18.52
C LYS A 875 1.42 8.20 -17.65
N ALA A 876 1.81 7.69 -16.48
CA ALA A 876 0.90 6.91 -15.63
C ALA A 876 -0.32 7.75 -15.19
N ARG A 877 -1.54 7.22 -15.35
CA ARG A 877 -2.78 7.90 -14.93
C ARG A 877 -2.85 8.10 -13.41
N SER A 878 -2.40 7.09 -12.65
CA SER A 878 -2.34 7.15 -11.18
C SER A 878 -1.24 8.11 -10.71
N ARG A 879 -1.61 9.12 -9.91
CA ARG A 879 -0.66 10.08 -9.31
C ARG A 879 0.39 9.38 -8.46
N GLY A 880 -0.03 8.52 -7.52
CA GLY A 880 0.90 7.83 -6.63
C GLY A 880 1.90 6.94 -7.37
N LEU A 881 1.46 6.23 -8.42
CA LEU A 881 2.37 5.41 -9.23
C LEU A 881 3.37 6.28 -10.00
N ARG A 882 2.91 7.42 -10.53
CA ARG A 882 3.75 8.38 -11.26
C ARG A 882 4.85 8.95 -10.36
N GLU A 883 4.49 9.42 -9.16
CA GLU A 883 5.46 9.96 -8.19
C GLU A 883 6.50 8.91 -7.79
N ARG A 884 6.06 7.68 -7.49
CA ARG A 884 6.99 6.59 -7.13
C ARG A 884 7.89 6.18 -8.29
N ALA A 885 7.39 6.21 -9.54
CA ALA A 885 8.22 5.98 -10.71
C ALA A 885 9.27 7.10 -10.90
N ARG A 886 8.91 8.38 -10.68
CA ARG A 886 9.88 9.47 -10.70
C ARG A 886 10.96 9.32 -9.65
N GLN A 887 10.57 8.95 -8.42
CA GLN A 887 11.52 8.66 -7.34
C GLN A 887 12.51 7.55 -7.76
N LYS A 888 12.00 6.44 -8.33
CA LYS A 888 12.87 5.35 -8.80
C LYS A 888 13.76 5.74 -9.97
N VAL A 889 13.28 6.56 -10.90
CA VAL A 889 14.12 7.12 -11.98
C VAL A 889 15.23 7.99 -11.39
N ALA A 890 14.93 8.83 -10.39
CA ALA A 890 15.94 9.66 -9.73
C ALA A 890 16.99 8.81 -9.02
N GLU A 891 16.59 7.78 -8.26
CA GLU A 891 17.51 6.85 -7.60
C GLU A 891 18.42 6.11 -8.60
N VAL A 892 17.87 5.64 -9.73
CA VAL A 892 18.67 4.99 -10.78
C VAL A 892 19.62 5.99 -11.44
N ALA A 893 19.16 7.21 -11.72
CA ALA A 893 19.98 8.24 -12.33
C ALA A 893 21.14 8.65 -11.41
N GLU A 894 20.86 8.88 -10.13
CA GLU A 894 21.86 9.19 -9.11
C GLU A 894 22.91 8.08 -8.98
N GLY A 895 22.48 6.81 -8.97
CA GLY A 895 23.38 5.66 -8.97
C GLY A 895 24.29 5.56 -10.20
N LEU A 896 23.90 6.20 -11.31
CA LEU A 896 24.70 6.31 -12.54
C LEU A 896 25.46 7.65 -12.65
N GLY A 897 25.37 8.53 -11.65
CA GLY A 897 25.94 9.88 -11.69
C GLY A 897 25.26 10.80 -12.70
N LEU A 898 23.98 10.59 -12.98
CA LEU A 898 23.17 11.33 -13.95
C LEU A 898 21.97 11.99 -13.27
N SER A 899 21.47 13.08 -13.86
CA SER A 899 20.11 13.56 -13.59
C SER A 899 19.06 12.70 -14.32
N ALA A 900 17.81 12.74 -13.86
CA ALA A 900 16.71 12.04 -14.52
C ALA A 900 16.54 12.43 -16.01
N GLU A 901 16.82 13.69 -16.36
CA GLU A 901 16.77 14.16 -17.75
C GLU A 901 17.96 13.65 -18.58
N GLN A 902 19.16 13.58 -18.01
CA GLN A 902 20.33 12.99 -18.68
C GLN A 902 20.16 11.49 -18.92
N LEU A 903 19.57 10.77 -17.96
CA LEU A 903 19.19 9.37 -18.16
C LEU A 903 18.19 9.24 -19.30
N ALA A 904 17.17 10.09 -19.34
CA ALA A 904 16.17 10.07 -20.41
C ALA A 904 16.72 10.44 -21.79
N ASP A 905 17.75 11.27 -21.88
CA ASP A 905 18.47 11.53 -23.15
C ASP A 905 19.20 10.28 -23.67
N ARG A 906 19.69 9.42 -22.77
CA ARG A 906 20.39 8.17 -23.12
C ARG A 906 19.44 7.02 -23.51
N LEU A 907 18.21 7.06 -23.03
CA LEU A 907 17.21 5.99 -23.22
C LEU A 907 16.41 6.12 -24.53
N VAL A 908 16.81 7.01 -25.45
CA VAL A 908 16.11 7.13 -26.73
C VAL A 908 16.51 5.94 -27.62
N PRO A 909 15.54 5.12 -28.10
CA PRO A 909 15.87 3.98 -28.95
C PRO A 909 16.34 4.42 -30.34
N ASP A 910 17.28 3.68 -30.90
CA ASP A 910 17.69 3.82 -32.31
C ASP A 910 16.67 3.23 -33.30
N PHE A 911 15.71 2.43 -32.81
CA PHE A 911 14.73 1.69 -33.60
C PHE A 911 15.31 0.73 -34.66
N GLY A 912 16.56 0.31 -34.47
CA GLY A 912 17.32 -0.47 -35.45
C GLY A 912 17.58 0.29 -36.75
N LEU A 913 17.62 1.63 -36.70
CA LEU A 913 18.10 2.48 -37.78
C LEU A 913 19.62 2.36 -37.90
N ASP A 914 20.14 2.46 -39.10
CA ASP A 914 21.58 2.55 -39.36
C ASP A 914 22.15 3.93 -39.02
N ALA A 915 23.46 4.10 -39.21
CA ALA A 915 24.16 5.34 -38.92
C ALA A 915 23.62 6.54 -39.72
N ASP A 916 23.03 6.34 -40.89
CA ASP A 916 22.43 7.40 -41.72
C ASP A 916 21.00 7.75 -41.29
N GLY A 917 20.44 7.03 -40.32
CA GLY A 917 19.06 7.20 -39.86
C GLY A 917 18.05 6.52 -40.78
N THR A 918 18.46 5.48 -41.51
CA THR A 918 17.59 4.71 -42.41
C THR A 918 17.39 3.27 -41.95
N LEU A 919 16.37 2.60 -42.47
CA LEU A 919 16.14 1.18 -42.22
C LEU A 919 15.76 0.48 -43.52
N ALA A 920 16.53 -0.53 -43.91
CA ALA A 920 16.19 -1.40 -45.03
C ALA A 920 15.13 -2.44 -44.61
N LEU A 921 14.06 -2.55 -45.40
CA LEU A 921 12.99 -3.51 -45.27
C LEU A 921 12.96 -4.42 -46.49
N ASP A 922 13.15 -5.71 -46.26
CA ASP A 922 13.28 -6.70 -47.33
C ASP A 922 11.96 -7.42 -47.61
N TYR A 923 11.54 -7.44 -48.87
CA TYR A 923 10.40 -8.23 -49.35
C TYR A 923 10.85 -9.41 -50.24
N GLY A 924 12.16 -9.60 -50.44
CA GLY A 924 12.75 -10.55 -51.39
C GLY A 924 13.11 -9.86 -52.72
N PRO A 925 12.26 -9.92 -53.75
CA PRO A 925 12.57 -9.34 -55.07
C PRO A 925 12.51 -7.81 -55.11
N ARG A 926 12.08 -7.15 -54.04
CA ARG A 926 12.08 -5.69 -53.90
C ARG A 926 12.44 -5.31 -52.46
N GLN A 927 13.12 -4.18 -52.31
CA GLN A 927 13.52 -3.64 -51.02
C GLN A 927 12.99 -2.21 -50.88
N PHE A 928 12.78 -1.80 -49.63
CA PHE A 928 12.32 -0.46 -49.29
C PHE A 928 13.24 0.14 -48.24
N VAL A 929 13.59 1.41 -48.39
CA VAL A 929 14.37 2.15 -47.40
C VAL A 929 13.46 3.11 -46.65
N VAL A 930 13.44 3.02 -45.33
CA VAL A 930 12.69 3.95 -44.47
C VAL A 930 13.47 5.26 -44.32
N GLY A 931 12.76 6.39 -44.46
CA GLY A 931 13.27 7.72 -44.12
C GLY A 931 12.25 8.52 -43.30
N PHE A 932 12.65 9.71 -42.82
CA PHE A 932 11.81 10.55 -41.94
C PHE A 932 11.56 11.93 -42.54
N ASP A 933 10.32 12.40 -42.42
CA ASP A 933 9.91 13.72 -42.87
C ASP A 933 10.21 14.83 -41.85
N GLU A 934 9.65 16.01 -42.10
CA GLU A 934 9.87 17.20 -41.29
C GLU A 934 9.32 17.12 -39.87
N GLN A 935 8.34 16.24 -39.65
CA GLN A 935 7.74 15.99 -38.36
C GLN A 935 8.13 14.62 -37.80
N LEU A 936 9.25 14.05 -38.27
CA LEU A 936 9.72 12.71 -37.92
C LEU A 936 8.72 11.59 -38.25
N LYS A 937 7.82 11.81 -39.22
CA LYS A 937 6.92 10.73 -39.67
C LYS A 937 7.69 9.82 -40.63
N PRO A 938 7.69 8.50 -40.40
CA PRO A 938 8.34 7.56 -41.31
C PRO A 938 7.64 7.51 -42.67
N TYR A 939 8.42 7.53 -43.74
CA TYR A 939 8.04 7.20 -45.11
C TYR A 939 8.97 6.12 -45.65
N VAL A 940 8.63 5.52 -46.79
CA VAL A 940 9.46 4.50 -47.45
C VAL A 940 9.78 4.93 -48.87
N VAL A 941 10.96 4.57 -49.35
CA VAL A 941 11.42 4.78 -50.72
C VAL A 941 11.57 3.40 -51.35
N ASP A 942 10.97 3.19 -52.52
CA ASP A 942 11.14 1.95 -53.28
C ASP A 942 12.45 1.95 -54.10
N GLY A 943 12.78 0.81 -54.73
CA GLY A 943 14.00 0.67 -55.53
C GLY A 943 14.11 1.62 -56.72
N ASP A 944 13.01 2.26 -57.14
CA ASP A 944 12.98 3.27 -58.19
C ASP A 944 13.15 4.71 -57.65
N GLY A 945 13.39 4.87 -56.33
CA GLY A 945 13.54 6.16 -55.68
C GLY A 945 12.21 6.87 -55.35
N LYS A 946 11.06 6.20 -55.54
CA LYS A 946 9.75 6.83 -55.31
C LYS A 946 9.34 6.76 -53.85
N ARG A 947 9.10 7.93 -53.25
CA ARG A 947 8.61 8.09 -51.88
C ARG A 947 7.14 7.70 -51.72
N ARG A 948 6.83 6.89 -50.71
CA ARG A 948 5.47 6.44 -50.34
C ARG A 948 5.24 6.62 -48.84
N LYS A 949 4.00 6.95 -48.48
CA LYS A 949 3.60 7.15 -47.07
C LYS A 949 3.49 5.84 -46.30
N ASP A 950 3.23 4.72 -46.98
CA ASP A 950 3.07 3.40 -46.38
C ASP A 950 3.80 2.34 -47.19
N LEU A 951 4.19 1.27 -46.49
CA LEU A 951 4.75 0.08 -47.10
C LEU A 951 3.65 -0.66 -47.88
N PRO A 952 3.89 -1.10 -49.13
CA PRO A 952 2.89 -1.88 -49.88
C PRO A 952 2.51 -3.16 -49.15
N ARG A 953 1.24 -3.60 -49.26
CA ARG A 953 0.83 -4.90 -48.70
C ARG A 953 1.66 -6.03 -49.34
N PRO A 954 2.08 -7.06 -48.57
CA PRO A 954 2.72 -8.25 -49.12
C PRO A 954 1.85 -8.89 -50.20
N GLY A 955 2.43 -9.16 -51.37
CA GLY A 955 1.76 -9.78 -52.52
C GLY A 955 2.23 -11.22 -52.76
N ALA A 956 1.56 -11.93 -53.67
CA ALA A 956 1.86 -13.33 -54.00
C ALA A 956 3.24 -13.54 -54.67
N ARG A 957 3.90 -12.48 -55.15
CA ARG A 957 5.25 -12.52 -55.72
C ARG A 957 6.35 -12.12 -54.73
N ASP A 958 5.97 -11.65 -53.54
CA ASP A 958 6.93 -11.32 -52.48
C ASP A 958 7.26 -12.58 -51.67
N ASP A 959 8.36 -12.52 -50.92
CA ASP A 959 8.74 -13.58 -49.98
C ASP A 959 7.69 -13.72 -48.87
N GLN A 960 7.24 -14.96 -48.63
CA GLN A 960 6.11 -15.25 -47.75
C GLN A 960 6.45 -15.13 -46.25
N GLU A 961 7.74 -15.08 -45.89
CA GLU A 961 8.19 -14.86 -44.52
C GLU A 961 8.68 -13.41 -44.31
N LEU A 962 9.53 -12.91 -45.21
CA LEU A 962 10.17 -11.60 -45.06
C LEU A 962 9.16 -10.46 -45.23
N ALA A 963 8.25 -10.52 -46.21
CA ALA A 963 7.36 -9.40 -46.49
C ALA A 963 6.31 -9.15 -45.37
N PRO A 964 5.61 -10.17 -44.80
CA PRO A 964 4.75 -9.95 -43.64
C PRO A 964 5.52 -9.45 -42.40
N ALA A 965 6.74 -9.96 -42.17
CA ALA A 965 7.58 -9.53 -41.06
C ALA A 965 8.02 -8.05 -41.21
N ALA A 966 8.47 -7.65 -42.41
CA ALA A 966 8.83 -6.29 -42.74
C ALA A 966 7.64 -5.31 -42.63
N HIS A 967 6.45 -5.72 -43.09
CA HIS A 967 5.22 -4.92 -42.93
C HIS A 967 4.84 -4.74 -41.46
N LYS A 968 4.92 -5.80 -40.64
CA LYS A 968 4.69 -5.72 -39.18
C LYS A 968 5.72 -4.81 -38.50
N ARG A 969 7.00 -4.93 -38.88
CA ARG A 969 8.10 -4.11 -38.35
C ARG A 969 7.90 -2.63 -38.66
N PHE A 970 7.51 -2.27 -39.89
CA PHE A 970 7.24 -0.87 -40.26
C PHE A 970 6.02 -0.30 -39.52
N ALA A 971 4.96 -1.08 -39.35
CA ALA A 971 3.78 -0.65 -38.59
C ALA A 971 4.12 -0.37 -37.11
N ALA A 972 4.95 -1.21 -36.48
CA ALA A 972 5.44 -0.98 -35.12
C ALA A 972 6.32 0.28 -35.06
N LEU A 973 7.29 0.41 -35.97
CA LEU A 973 8.17 1.59 -36.07
C LEU A 973 7.37 2.90 -36.17
N LYS A 974 6.33 2.95 -37.02
CA LYS A 974 5.46 4.13 -37.16
C LYS A 974 4.78 4.53 -35.86
N LYS A 975 4.34 3.57 -35.06
CA LYS A 975 3.67 3.82 -33.79
C LYS A 975 4.66 4.31 -32.74
N ASP A 976 5.82 3.68 -32.67
CA ASP A 976 6.78 3.92 -31.61
C ASP A 976 7.55 5.23 -31.85
N VAL A 977 8.03 5.48 -33.08
CA VAL A 977 8.70 6.75 -33.44
C VAL A 977 7.76 7.92 -33.25
N ARG A 978 6.48 7.82 -33.63
CA ARG A 978 5.52 8.93 -33.42
C ARG A 978 5.40 9.31 -31.94
N THR A 979 5.44 8.31 -31.06
CA THR A 979 5.35 8.53 -29.61
C THR A 979 6.62 9.20 -29.09
N VAL A 980 7.80 8.68 -29.49
CA VAL A 980 9.09 9.22 -29.07
C VAL A 980 9.33 10.61 -29.64
N ALA A 981 9.09 10.86 -30.92
CA ALA A 981 9.26 12.17 -31.56
C ALA A 981 8.46 13.27 -30.83
N ARG A 982 7.18 13.02 -30.53
CA ARG A 982 6.33 13.96 -29.79
C ARG A 982 6.90 14.26 -28.41
N ASP A 983 7.37 13.25 -27.69
CA ASP A 983 7.97 13.43 -26.37
C ASP A 983 9.28 14.25 -26.48
N GLN A 984 10.12 13.97 -27.49
CA GLN A 984 11.40 14.66 -27.67
C GLN A 984 11.24 16.13 -28.06
N PHE A 985 10.23 16.49 -28.85
CA PHE A 985 9.93 17.90 -29.13
C PHE A 985 9.64 18.69 -27.84
N VAL A 986 8.80 18.14 -26.96
CA VAL A 986 8.49 18.76 -25.67
C VAL A 986 9.72 18.83 -24.77
N ARG A 987 10.58 17.81 -24.78
CA ARG A 987 11.79 17.78 -23.95
C ARG A 987 12.85 18.78 -24.40
N LEU A 988 13.05 18.94 -25.71
CA LEU A 988 13.96 19.91 -26.29
C LEU A 988 13.44 21.34 -26.09
N GLU A 989 12.13 21.58 -26.27
CA GLU A 989 11.53 22.89 -25.96
C GLU A 989 11.74 23.24 -24.48
N ARG A 990 11.48 22.30 -23.57
CA ARG A 990 11.78 22.49 -22.13
C ARG A 990 13.26 22.70 -21.86
N ALA A 991 14.15 22.06 -22.62
CA ALA A 991 15.60 22.26 -22.49
C ALA A 991 16.03 23.68 -22.86
N MET A 992 15.41 24.24 -23.91
CA MET A 992 15.62 25.63 -24.30
C MET A 992 15.17 26.59 -23.20
N VAL A 993 13.95 26.42 -22.68
CA VAL A 993 13.35 27.25 -21.63
C VAL A 993 14.14 27.15 -20.32
N ALA A 994 14.52 25.94 -19.91
CA ALA A 994 15.31 25.68 -18.70
C ALA A 994 16.81 25.92 -18.90
N GLN A 995 17.23 26.35 -20.10
CA GLN A 995 18.62 26.63 -20.45
C GLN A 995 19.58 25.46 -20.11
N ARG A 996 19.16 24.23 -20.41
CA ARG A 996 20.00 23.05 -20.20
C ARG A 996 21.22 23.09 -21.11
N ARG A 997 22.33 22.53 -20.63
CA ARG A 997 23.60 22.44 -21.35
C ARG A 997 24.12 21.00 -21.34
N TRP A 998 24.82 20.63 -22.41
CA TRP A 998 25.50 19.36 -22.57
C TRP A 998 26.97 19.61 -22.92
N SER A 999 27.85 18.70 -22.50
CA SER A 999 29.22 18.66 -23.01
C SER A 999 29.20 18.46 -24.53
N VAL A 1000 30.23 18.92 -25.24
CA VAL A 1000 30.34 18.67 -26.69
C VAL A 1000 30.30 17.17 -27.01
N ALA A 1001 30.91 16.33 -26.17
CA ALA A 1001 30.90 14.87 -26.33
C ALA A 1001 29.49 14.28 -26.22
N ASP A 1002 28.72 14.66 -25.21
CA ASP A 1002 27.33 14.20 -25.07
C ASP A 1002 26.44 14.78 -26.17
N PHE A 1003 26.65 16.05 -26.55
CA PHE A 1003 25.89 16.66 -27.65
C PHE A 1003 26.08 15.90 -28.97
N ARG A 1004 27.33 15.56 -29.32
CA ARG A 1004 27.62 14.74 -30.51
C ARG A 1004 26.95 13.37 -30.42
N ARG A 1005 27.21 12.62 -29.36
CA ARG A 1005 26.72 11.24 -29.19
C ARG A 1005 25.20 11.15 -29.13
N LEU A 1006 24.55 12.01 -28.36
CA LEU A 1006 23.11 11.92 -28.07
C LEU A 1006 22.25 12.57 -29.16
N PHE A 1007 22.74 13.61 -29.83
CA PHE A 1007 21.91 14.41 -30.74
C PHE A 1007 22.40 14.41 -32.19
N VAL A 1008 23.70 14.39 -32.45
CA VAL A 1008 24.25 14.50 -33.82
C VAL A 1008 24.46 13.13 -34.46
N GLU A 1009 25.01 12.18 -33.71
CA GLU A 1009 25.32 10.83 -34.16
C GLU A 1009 24.12 9.89 -34.04
N HIS A 1010 23.17 10.22 -33.17
CA HIS A 1010 22.01 9.39 -32.92
C HIS A 1010 21.13 9.25 -34.18
N PRO A 1011 20.84 8.01 -34.65
CA PRO A 1011 20.13 7.74 -35.91
C PRO A 1011 18.78 8.45 -36.08
N LEU A 1012 17.98 8.54 -35.00
CA LEU A 1012 16.71 9.27 -35.03
C LEU A 1012 16.83 10.76 -34.68
N LEU A 1013 17.53 11.13 -33.58
CA LEU A 1013 17.50 12.48 -33.03
C LEU A 1013 18.18 13.52 -33.92
N TRP A 1014 19.17 13.13 -34.74
CA TRP A 1014 19.87 14.08 -35.62
C TRP A 1014 18.93 14.82 -36.57
N HIS A 1015 17.85 14.16 -36.99
CA HIS A 1015 16.80 14.76 -37.83
C HIS A 1015 16.11 15.95 -37.14
N ILE A 1016 16.01 15.96 -35.81
CA ILE A 1016 15.48 17.08 -35.02
C ILE A 1016 16.59 18.10 -34.78
N THR A 1017 17.79 17.62 -34.40
CA THR A 1017 18.94 18.45 -34.03
C THR A 1017 19.32 19.46 -35.11
N ARG A 1018 19.31 19.04 -36.38
CA ARG A 1018 19.63 19.92 -37.53
C ARG A 1018 18.59 21.02 -37.80
N ARG A 1019 17.44 20.98 -37.13
CA ARG A 1019 16.30 21.91 -37.32
C ARG A 1019 16.21 22.96 -36.21
N LEU A 1020 17.25 23.10 -35.41
CA LEU A 1020 17.31 24.01 -34.29
C LEU A 1020 18.59 24.84 -34.39
N VAL A 1021 18.51 26.07 -33.89
CA VAL A 1021 19.70 26.90 -33.62
C VAL A 1021 20.24 26.53 -32.24
N TRP A 1022 21.50 26.17 -32.20
CA TRP A 1022 22.21 25.84 -30.97
C TRP A 1022 23.16 26.97 -30.59
N ARG A 1023 23.53 26.99 -29.32
CA ARG A 1023 24.44 27.95 -28.71
C ARG A 1023 25.57 27.17 -28.04
N SER A 1024 26.80 27.49 -28.38
CA SER A 1024 28.00 27.00 -27.69
C SER A 1024 28.54 28.10 -26.79
N GLU A 1025 28.85 27.76 -25.55
CA GLU A 1025 29.35 28.67 -24.53
C GLU A 1025 30.63 28.12 -23.91
N GLU A 1026 31.60 28.99 -23.67
CA GLU A 1026 32.84 28.67 -22.97
C GLU A 1026 33.15 29.81 -22.01
N ASP A 1027 33.65 29.48 -20.81
CA ASP A 1027 33.91 30.47 -19.77
C ASP A 1027 34.84 31.58 -20.28
N GLY A 1028 34.40 32.83 -20.12
CA GLY A 1028 35.15 34.01 -20.55
C GLY A 1028 35.13 34.30 -22.06
N ARG A 1029 34.38 33.54 -22.87
CA ARG A 1029 34.20 33.80 -24.30
C ARG A 1029 32.73 34.11 -24.66
N PRO A 1030 32.48 34.97 -25.67
CA PRO A 1030 31.13 35.18 -26.18
C PRO A 1030 30.53 33.88 -26.70
N ALA A 1031 29.23 33.68 -26.46
CA ALA A 1031 28.54 32.53 -26.97
C ALA A 1031 28.46 32.54 -28.50
N THR A 1032 28.64 31.38 -29.11
CA THR A 1032 28.57 31.21 -30.57
C THR A 1032 27.27 30.50 -30.96
N LEU A 1033 26.52 31.05 -31.91
CA LEU A 1033 25.33 30.41 -32.47
C LEU A 1033 25.71 29.52 -33.65
N LEU A 1034 25.10 28.33 -33.73
CA LEU A 1034 25.39 27.34 -34.76
C LEU A 1034 24.15 26.55 -35.20
N ARG A 1035 24.20 25.98 -36.41
CA ARG A 1035 23.32 24.88 -36.85
C ARG A 1035 24.13 23.62 -37.11
N VAL A 1036 23.47 22.46 -37.09
CA VAL A 1036 24.05 21.21 -37.59
C VAL A 1036 23.74 21.09 -39.08
N THR A 1037 24.75 20.80 -39.90
CA THR A 1037 24.64 20.65 -41.35
C THR A 1037 24.26 19.23 -41.75
N GLU A 1038 23.98 19.02 -43.02
CA GLU A 1038 23.58 17.74 -43.62
C GLU A 1038 24.68 16.69 -43.50
N ASN A 1039 25.95 17.13 -43.46
CA ASN A 1039 27.13 16.29 -43.25
C ASN A 1039 27.48 16.11 -41.76
N ARG A 1040 26.55 16.44 -40.85
CA ARG A 1040 26.74 16.40 -39.38
C ARG A 1040 27.87 17.30 -38.86
N GLY A 1041 28.26 18.31 -39.64
CA GLY A 1041 29.16 19.39 -39.22
C GLY A 1041 28.41 20.53 -38.56
N PHE A 1042 29.14 21.58 -38.14
CA PHE A 1042 28.56 22.78 -37.52
C PHE A 1042 28.82 24.00 -38.40
N ALA A 1043 27.83 24.88 -38.53
CA ALA A 1043 27.98 26.12 -39.30
C ALA A 1043 27.37 27.33 -38.58
N ASN A 1044 27.98 28.50 -38.76
CA ASN A 1044 27.45 29.77 -38.28
C ASN A 1044 26.34 30.33 -39.20
N VAL A 1045 25.83 31.52 -38.89
CA VAL A 1045 24.77 32.18 -39.69
C VAL A 1045 25.20 32.51 -41.12
N ALA A 1046 26.50 32.70 -41.38
CA ALA A 1046 27.07 32.95 -42.71
C ALA A 1046 27.34 31.64 -43.50
N GLY A 1047 27.10 30.48 -42.88
CA GLY A 1047 27.38 29.17 -43.48
C GLY A 1047 28.83 28.71 -43.37
N GLU A 1048 29.67 29.41 -42.61
CA GLU A 1048 31.06 29.04 -42.39
C GLU A 1048 31.16 27.89 -41.37
N GLU A 1049 32.06 26.94 -41.62
CA GLU A 1049 32.26 25.77 -40.78
C GLU A 1049 32.87 26.14 -39.41
N LEU A 1050 32.31 25.55 -38.34
CA LEU A 1050 32.70 25.80 -36.97
C LEU A 1050 33.29 24.54 -36.32
N ALA A 1051 34.38 24.72 -35.57
CA ALA A 1051 34.90 23.71 -34.64
C ALA A 1051 34.51 24.09 -33.20
N LEU A 1052 33.84 23.17 -32.50
CA LEU A 1052 33.47 23.35 -31.09
C LEU A 1052 34.61 22.88 -30.18
N PRO A 1053 35.12 23.73 -29.25
CA PRO A 1053 36.09 23.31 -28.23
C PRO A 1053 35.51 22.23 -27.32
N ASP A 1054 36.30 21.24 -26.92
CA ASP A 1054 35.82 20.16 -26.03
C ASP A 1054 35.42 20.65 -24.63
N SER A 1055 35.97 21.80 -24.19
CA SER A 1055 35.61 22.53 -22.96
C SER A 1055 34.25 23.23 -23.04
N ALA A 1056 33.71 23.43 -24.25
CA ALA A 1056 32.48 24.18 -24.44
C ALA A 1056 31.24 23.39 -23.99
N GLN A 1057 30.21 24.14 -23.65
CA GLN A 1057 28.89 23.63 -23.31
C GLN A 1057 27.91 24.05 -24.40
N VAL A 1058 27.15 23.08 -24.91
CA VAL A 1058 26.18 23.29 -26.00
C VAL A 1058 24.77 23.29 -25.42
N GLY A 1059 23.92 24.22 -25.85
CA GLY A 1059 22.51 24.29 -25.49
C GLY A 1059 21.65 24.78 -26.65
N ILE A 1060 20.34 24.70 -26.51
CA ILE A 1060 19.41 25.24 -27.51
C ILE A 1060 19.28 26.75 -27.31
N ALA A 1061 19.43 27.52 -28.39
CA ALA A 1061 19.34 28.97 -28.30
C ALA A 1061 17.88 29.42 -28.10
N HIS A 1062 17.61 30.20 -27.05
CA HIS A 1062 16.34 30.89 -26.88
C HIS A 1062 16.31 32.15 -27.78
N PRO A 1063 15.16 32.64 -28.29
CA PRO A 1063 15.10 33.86 -29.12
C PRO A 1063 15.81 35.08 -28.52
N LEU A 1064 15.79 35.24 -27.20
CA LEU A 1064 16.57 36.29 -26.50
C LEU A 1064 18.09 36.19 -26.76
N HIS A 1065 18.63 34.99 -26.95
CA HIS A 1065 20.04 34.77 -27.30
C HIS A 1065 20.32 35.05 -28.79
N ILE A 1066 19.28 35.02 -29.63
CA ILE A 1066 19.36 35.16 -31.09
C ILE A 1066 18.96 36.59 -31.50
N ALA A 1067 18.46 37.42 -30.60
CA ALA A 1067 17.77 38.69 -30.89
C ALA A 1067 18.50 39.58 -31.92
N GLU A 1068 19.83 39.70 -31.82
CA GLU A 1068 20.65 40.52 -32.74
C GLU A 1068 20.75 39.93 -34.16
N SER A 1069 20.59 38.62 -34.32
CA SER A 1069 20.74 37.87 -35.59
C SER A 1069 19.47 37.11 -36.00
N LEU A 1070 18.34 37.40 -35.37
CA LEU A 1070 17.09 36.65 -35.53
C LEU A 1070 16.58 36.66 -36.98
N SER A 1071 16.65 37.81 -37.65
CA SER A 1071 16.27 37.95 -39.05
C SER A 1071 17.14 37.08 -39.96
N ALA A 1072 18.47 37.14 -39.78
CA ALA A 1072 19.43 36.37 -40.57
C ALA A 1072 19.26 34.86 -40.37
N TRP A 1073 19.07 34.38 -39.13
CA TRP A 1073 18.78 32.97 -38.87
C TRP A 1073 17.43 32.53 -39.45
N SER A 1074 16.41 33.38 -39.40
CA SER A 1074 15.10 33.10 -40.01
C SER A 1074 15.20 32.97 -41.52
N GLU A 1075 16.00 33.82 -42.17
CA GLU A 1075 16.28 33.75 -43.61
C GLU A 1075 17.06 32.48 -43.98
N VAL A 1076 18.10 32.12 -43.22
CA VAL A 1076 18.83 30.85 -43.42
C VAL A 1076 17.87 29.66 -43.33
N PHE A 1077 17.04 29.59 -42.28
CA PHE A 1077 16.11 28.48 -42.12
C PHE A 1077 15.05 28.44 -43.22
N ALA A 1078 14.58 29.59 -43.72
CA ALA A 1078 13.69 29.65 -44.87
C ALA A 1078 14.36 29.18 -46.16
N ASN A 1079 15.60 29.61 -46.43
CA ASN A 1079 16.35 29.25 -47.64
C ASN A 1079 16.66 27.75 -47.74
N TYR A 1080 16.89 27.09 -46.61
CA TYR A 1080 17.08 25.64 -46.53
C TYR A 1080 15.76 24.86 -46.31
N GLU A 1081 14.60 25.52 -46.37
CA GLU A 1081 13.27 24.94 -46.12
C GLU A 1081 13.15 24.18 -44.78
N ILE A 1082 13.87 24.64 -43.75
CA ILE A 1082 13.96 24.00 -42.45
C ILE A 1082 12.77 24.39 -41.57
N GLN A 1083 11.85 23.44 -41.38
CA GLN A 1083 10.77 23.58 -40.39
C GLN A 1083 11.25 23.20 -38.98
N GLN A 1084 11.05 24.12 -38.03
CA GLN A 1084 11.40 23.92 -36.62
C GLN A 1084 10.41 22.98 -35.91
N PRO A 1085 10.88 22.09 -35.01
CA PRO A 1085 10.03 21.13 -34.30
C PRO A 1085 9.10 21.78 -33.27
N PHE A 1086 9.44 22.96 -32.79
CA PHE A 1086 8.66 23.83 -31.91
C PHE A 1086 9.02 25.29 -32.21
N PRO A 1087 8.20 26.28 -31.83
CA PRO A 1087 8.53 27.69 -32.02
C PRO A 1087 9.83 28.04 -31.27
N GLN A 1088 10.92 28.24 -32.01
CA GLN A 1088 12.19 28.77 -31.49
C GLN A 1088 12.43 30.16 -32.05
N LEU A 1089 12.54 30.35 -33.37
CA LEU A 1089 12.76 31.68 -33.96
C LEU A 1089 11.50 32.56 -33.88
N GLY A 1090 10.32 31.95 -34.05
CA GLY A 1090 9.03 32.65 -33.97
C GLY A 1090 8.41 32.70 -32.57
N ARG A 1091 9.14 32.34 -31.51
CA ARG A 1091 8.58 32.32 -30.15
C ARG A 1091 8.45 33.75 -29.60
N PRO A 1092 7.28 34.13 -29.05
CA PRO A 1092 7.11 35.44 -28.43
C PRO A 1092 8.08 35.65 -27.25
N VAL A 1093 8.65 36.84 -27.16
CA VAL A 1093 9.51 37.26 -26.06
C VAL A 1093 8.81 38.36 -25.29
N HIS A 1094 8.81 38.26 -23.96
CA HIS A 1094 8.24 39.24 -23.06
C HIS A 1094 9.34 39.76 -22.14
N ALA A 1095 9.40 41.07 -21.91
CA ALA A 1095 10.34 41.68 -20.99
C ALA A 1095 9.62 42.20 -19.74
N LEU A 1096 10.33 42.19 -18.61
CA LEU A 1096 9.95 42.96 -17.42
C LEU A 1096 10.25 44.44 -17.68
N THR A 1097 9.37 45.33 -17.22
CA THR A 1097 9.71 46.77 -17.16
C THR A 1097 10.74 47.03 -16.06
N ASP A 1098 11.43 48.18 -16.10
CA ASP A 1098 12.39 48.54 -15.06
C ASP A 1098 11.75 48.59 -13.66
N GLU A 1099 10.49 49.02 -13.57
CA GLU A 1099 9.70 48.99 -12.32
C GLU A 1099 9.38 47.56 -11.86
N GLU A 1100 8.96 46.68 -12.78
CA GLU A 1100 8.66 45.27 -12.45
C GLU A 1100 9.92 44.52 -11.99
N ARG A 1101 11.10 44.83 -12.55
CA ARG A 1101 12.37 44.22 -12.14
C ARG A 1101 12.69 44.52 -10.68
N GLU A 1102 12.46 45.75 -10.23
CA GLU A 1102 12.71 46.14 -8.83
C GLU A 1102 11.55 45.81 -7.88
N SER A 1103 10.41 45.36 -8.41
CA SER A 1103 9.24 44.94 -7.64
C SER A 1103 9.35 43.50 -7.13
N VAL A 1104 8.64 43.22 -6.03
CA VAL A 1104 8.42 41.88 -5.48
C VAL A 1104 7.12 41.22 -5.98
N GLU A 1105 6.34 41.96 -6.77
CA GLU A 1105 5.02 41.55 -7.27
C GLU A 1105 4.75 42.08 -8.68
N LEU A 1106 4.12 41.25 -9.53
CA LEU A 1106 3.70 41.61 -10.88
C LEU A 1106 2.24 42.09 -10.90
N ARG A 1107 2.04 43.39 -10.62
CA ARG A 1107 0.70 43.99 -10.53
C ARG A 1107 -0.11 43.94 -11.83
N ARG A 1108 0.52 43.80 -12.99
CA ARG A 1108 -0.17 43.76 -14.29
C ARG A 1108 -1.13 42.55 -14.46
N PHE A 1109 -1.04 41.55 -13.59
CA PHE A 1109 -1.91 40.37 -13.59
C PHE A 1109 -2.87 40.32 -12.38
N HIS A 1110 -2.87 41.35 -11.54
CA HIS A 1110 -3.68 41.43 -10.33
C HIS A 1110 -5.16 41.61 -10.65
N ASP A 1111 -6.03 40.97 -9.86
CA ASP A 1111 -7.49 41.00 -9.96
C ASP A 1111 -8.06 40.56 -11.32
N VAL A 1112 -7.30 39.78 -12.09
CA VAL A 1112 -7.80 39.20 -13.35
C VAL A 1112 -8.58 37.92 -13.06
N ALA A 1113 -9.84 37.87 -13.51
CA ALA A 1113 -10.68 36.67 -13.46
C ALA A 1113 -10.28 35.69 -14.57
N VAL A 1114 -10.07 34.42 -14.20
CA VAL A 1114 -9.66 33.34 -15.11
C VAL A 1114 -10.45 32.06 -14.83
N PRO A 1115 -10.84 31.29 -15.86
CA PRO A 1115 -11.48 29.99 -15.65
C PRO A 1115 -10.55 29.00 -14.93
N VAL A 1116 -11.09 28.23 -13.97
CA VAL A 1116 -10.33 27.25 -13.18
C VAL A 1116 -9.62 26.21 -14.07
N GLY A 1117 -10.23 25.86 -15.21
CA GLY A 1117 -9.63 24.97 -16.20
C GLY A 1117 -8.32 25.49 -16.80
N ARG A 1118 -8.18 26.82 -16.99
CA ARG A 1118 -6.94 27.45 -17.50
C ARG A 1118 -5.84 27.44 -16.44
N VAL A 1119 -6.19 27.72 -15.17
CA VAL A 1119 -5.28 27.64 -14.02
C VAL A 1119 -4.75 26.21 -13.87
N VAL A 1120 -5.63 25.21 -13.91
CA VAL A 1120 -5.25 23.80 -13.85
C VAL A 1120 -4.43 23.38 -15.07
N GLY A 1121 -4.68 23.99 -16.22
CA GLY A 1121 -3.92 23.81 -17.46
C GLY A 1121 -2.44 24.18 -17.35
N LEU A 1122 -2.09 25.14 -16.49
CA LEU A 1122 -0.69 25.56 -16.24
C LEU A 1122 0.18 24.41 -15.74
N ARG A 1123 -0.40 23.36 -15.15
CA ARG A 1123 0.33 22.15 -14.74
C ARG A 1123 1.10 21.48 -15.89
N ARG A 1124 0.64 21.67 -17.14
CA ARG A 1124 1.35 21.17 -18.34
C ARG A 1124 2.65 21.93 -18.60
N ARG A 1125 2.78 23.14 -18.08
CA ARG A 1125 3.92 24.06 -18.19
C ARG A 1125 4.81 24.10 -16.93
N GLY A 1126 4.67 23.10 -16.04
CA GLY A 1126 5.53 22.97 -14.86
C GLY A 1126 5.01 23.67 -13.60
N TRP A 1127 3.76 24.13 -13.60
CA TRP A 1127 3.14 24.67 -12.40
C TRP A 1127 2.59 23.57 -11.47
N GLU A 1128 2.67 23.80 -10.17
CA GLU A 1128 2.30 22.89 -9.11
C GLU A 1128 1.22 23.51 -8.24
N ARG A 1129 0.14 22.75 -8.02
CA ARG A 1129 -0.98 23.16 -7.16
C ARG A 1129 -0.52 23.17 -5.69
N GLY A 1130 -0.99 24.14 -4.91
CA GLY A 1130 -0.76 24.20 -3.48
C GLY A 1130 -1.30 22.99 -2.73
N THR A 1131 -0.85 22.83 -1.48
CA THR A 1131 -1.39 21.79 -0.59
C THR A 1131 -2.82 22.13 -0.18
N PRO A 1132 -3.76 21.15 -0.18
CA PRO A 1132 -5.11 21.39 0.33
C PRO A 1132 -5.06 21.82 1.80
N LEU A 1133 -5.72 22.93 2.12
CA LEU A 1133 -5.90 23.41 3.49
C LEU A 1133 -7.30 23.01 4.01
N ASP A 1134 -7.85 23.77 4.96
CA ASP A 1134 -9.18 23.53 5.53
C ASP A 1134 -10.26 23.37 4.44
N ASN A 1135 -11.16 22.40 4.64
CA ASN A 1135 -12.18 21.97 3.66
C ASN A 1135 -11.61 21.49 2.31
N GLY A 1136 -10.32 21.19 2.22
CA GLY A 1136 -9.70 20.65 1.00
C GLY A 1136 -9.52 21.67 -0.12
N VAL A 1137 -9.50 22.97 0.19
CA VAL A 1137 -9.31 24.04 -0.80
C VAL A 1137 -7.83 24.39 -0.95
N GLU A 1138 -7.39 24.61 -2.18
CA GLU A 1138 -6.02 24.99 -2.51
C GLU A 1138 -5.99 26.42 -3.06
N PHE A 1139 -5.38 27.34 -2.30
CA PHE A 1139 -5.45 28.79 -2.54
C PHE A 1139 -4.32 29.34 -3.41
N TRP A 1140 -3.41 28.51 -3.92
CA TRP A 1140 -2.32 28.98 -4.77
C TRP A 1140 -1.86 27.91 -5.77
N ILE A 1141 -1.14 28.36 -6.78
CA ILE A 1141 -0.36 27.54 -7.70
C ILE A 1141 1.03 28.16 -7.85
N SER A 1142 2.08 27.34 -7.95
CA SER A 1142 3.48 27.82 -7.97
C SER A 1142 4.27 27.21 -9.12
N ARG A 1143 5.30 27.90 -9.59
CA ARG A 1143 6.22 27.44 -10.63
C ARG A 1143 7.65 27.48 -10.10
N PRO A 1144 8.32 26.33 -9.89
CA PRO A 1144 9.75 26.31 -9.58
C PRO A 1144 10.55 26.98 -10.70
N VAL A 1145 11.53 27.78 -10.32
CA VAL A 1145 12.46 28.49 -11.23
C VAL A 1145 13.90 28.36 -10.72
N PRO A 1146 14.92 28.59 -11.58
CA PRO A 1146 16.32 28.43 -11.18
C PRO A 1146 16.71 29.20 -9.92
N GLY A 1147 17.68 28.66 -9.17
CA GLY A 1147 18.18 29.26 -7.92
C GLY A 1147 17.37 28.90 -6.67
N GLY A 1148 16.58 27.83 -6.70
CA GLY A 1148 15.74 27.42 -5.57
C GLY A 1148 14.56 28.35 -5.30
N ARG A 1149 14.12 29.08 -6.32
CA ARG A 1149 13.02 30.06 -6.22
C ARG A 1149 11.76 29.50 -6.86
N CYS A 1150 10.63 30.17 -6.64
CA CYS A 1150 9.38 29.90 -7.32
C CYS A 1150 8.54 31.16 -7.53
N VAL A 1151 7.81 31.20 -8.64
CA VAL A 1151 6.78 32.21 -8.87
C VAL A 1151 5.46 31.65 -8.36
N VAL A 1152 4.78 32.37 -7.47
CA VAL A 1152 3.53 31.95 -6.83
C VAL A 1152 2.38 32.83 -7.33
N ILE A 1153 1.25 32.19 -7.66
CA ILE A 1153 -0.02 32.83 -7.98
C ILE A 1153 -1.01 32.49 -6.86
N ASP A 1154 -1.47 33.49 -6.14
CA ASP A 1154 -2.55 33.33 -5.17
C ASP A 1154 -3.91 33.42 -5.87
N LEU A 1155 -4.84 32.54 -5.47
CA LEU A 1155 -6.14 32.32 -6.09
C LEU A 1155 -7.25 32.59 -5.06
N ASP A 1156 -8.28 33.34 -5.47
CA ASP A 1156 -9.51 33.53 -4.70
C ASP A 1156 -10.73 33.14 -5.56
N PRO A 1157 -11.61 32.23 -5.14
CA PRO A 1157 -11.70 31.57 -3.82
C PRO A 1157 -10.81 30.34 -3.62
N GLY A 1158 -10.04 29.91 -4.62
CA GLY A 1158 -9.20 28.70 -4.56
C GLY A 1158 -9.85 27.48 -5.23
N ILE A 1159 -9.07 26.39 -5.36
CA ILE A 1159 -9.46 25.16 -6.08
C ILE A 1159 -9.85 24.07 -5.08
N THR A 1160 -11.08 23.57 -5.13
CA THR A 1160 -11.54 22.46 -4.27
C THR A 1160 -10.95 21.11 -4.70
N ALA A 1161 -10.33 20.38 -3.78
CA ALA A 1161 -9.76 19.05 -4.05
C ALA A 1161 -10.88 18.02 -4.28
N GLY A 1162 -10.91 17.43 -5.48
CA GLY A 1162 -11.91 16.42 -5.88
C GLY A 1162 -13.10 16.98 -6.66
N GLU A 1163 -13.39 18.27 -6.54
CA GLU A 1163 -14.50 18.96 -7.24
C GLU A 1163 -14.02 20.24 -7.94
N LEU A 1164 -13.36 20.07 -9.09
CA LEU A 1164 -12.74 21.16 -9.85
C LEU A 1164 -13.72 22.27 -10.28
N GLU A 1165 -14.98 21.93 -10.52
CA GLU A 1165 -16.02 22.85 -11.01
C GLU A 1165 -16.80 23.55 -9.88
N PHE A 1166 -16.45 23.30 -8.60
CA PHE A 1166 -17.13 23.94 -7.48
C PHE A 1166 -16.94 25.47 -7.50
N PHE A 1167 -15.76 25.93 -7.92
CA PHE A 1167 -15.45 27.33 -8.19
C PHE A 1167 -14.92 27.48 -9.63
N PRO A 1168 -15.81 27.64 -10.63
CA PRO A 1168 -15.43 27.59 -12.05
C PRO A 1168 -14.58 28.79 -12.49
N GLU A 1169 -14.61 29.89 -11.74
CA GLU A 1169 -13.83 31.11 -11.95
C GLU A 1169 -12.91 31.36 -10.75
N GLN A 1170 -11.70 31.81 -11.02
CA GLN A 1170 -10.67 32.15 -10.04
C GLN A 1170 -10.18 33.57 -10.31
N ARG A 1171 -9.96 34.36 -9.25
CA ARG A 1171 -9.29 35.65 -9.35
C ARG A 1171 -7.82 35.50 -8.98
N ILE A 1172 -6.94 36.04 -9.81
CA ILE A 1172 -5.51 36.15 -9.49
C ILE A 1172 -5.35 37.26 -8.45
N ALA A 1173 -5.22 36.87 -7.18
CA ALA A 1173 -5.10 37.82 -6.08
C ALA A 1173 -3.68 38.39 -5.96
N ARG A 1174 -2.66 37.63 -6.35
CA ARG A 1174 -1.26 38.06 -6.24
C ARG A 1174 -0.34 37.24 -7.13
N VAL A 1175 0.70 37.85 -7.69
CA VAL A 1175 1.77 37.15 -8.42
C VAL A 1175 3.14 37.63 -7.94
N TRP A 1176 3.91 36.76 -7.30
CA TRP A 1176 5.13 37.16 -6.59
C TRP A 1176 6.22 36.09 -6.65
N LEU A 1177 7.48 36.50 -6.46
CA LEU A 1177 8.64 35.61 -6.45
C LEU A 1177 9.03 35.27 -5.01
N ASN A 1178 9.32 34.00 -4.73
CA ASN A 1178 9.68 33.53 -3.39
C ASN A 1178 10.70 32.39 -3.42
N ASP A 1179 11.20 31.97 -2.26
CA ASP A 1179 12.08 30.80 -2.07
C ASP A 1179 11.32 29.50 -1.76
N GLU A 1180 10.03 29.58 -1.41
CA GLU A 1180 9.18 28.43 -1.13
C GLU A 1180 7.85 28.46 -1.90
N PRO A 1181 7.33 27.30 -2.36
CA PRO A 1181 6.12 27.18 -3.18
C PRO A 1181 4.82 27.31 -2.35
N THR A 1182 4.70 28.37 -1.55
CA THR A 1182 3.56 28.58 -0.64
C THR A 1182 2.87 29.94 -0.85
N GLY A 1183 1.55 29.96 -0.82
CA GLY A 1183 0.71 31.18 -0.90
C GLY A 1183 0.57 31.92 0.43
N ASN A 1184 1.58 31.86 1.31
CA ASN A 1184 1.50 32.49 2.62
C ASN A 1184 1.76 34.02 2.49
N GLY A 1185 0.68 34.81 2.45
CA GLY A 1185 0.72 36.26 2.25
C GLY A 1185 1.54 37.08 3.26
N ASN A 1186 2.06 36.49 4.33
CA ASN A 1186 2.86 37.18 5.36
C ASN A 1186 4.38 37.16 5.11
N ARG A 1187 4.88 36.54 4.03
CA ARG A 1187 6.32 36.61 3.69
C ARG A 1187 6.65 37.82 2.80
N PRO A 1188 7.83 38.43 2.96
CA PRO A 1188 8.36 39.36 1.97
C PRO A 1188 8.71 38.59 0.69
N GLY A 1189 8.31 39.10 -0.48
CA GLY A 1189 8.71 38.54 -1.76
C GLY A 1189 10.13 38.93 -2.16
N LEU A 1190 10.71 38.20 -3.11
CA LEU A 1190 12.00 38.50 -3.75
C LEU A 1190 11.79 39.40 -4.97
N ARG A 1191 12.84 40.12 -5.39
CA ARG A 1191 12.77 40.99 -6.58
C ARG A 1191 12.77 40.17 -7.86
N PHE A 1192 11.92 40.53 -8.83
CA PHE A 1192 11.91 39.84 -10.13
C PHE A 1192 13.21 40.03 -10.94
N ALA A 1193 14.04 41.03 -10.62
CA ALA A 1193 15.39 41.20 -11.14
C ALA A 1193 16.32 40.00 -10.86
N GLU A 1194 15.97 39.15 -9.90
CA GLU A 1194 16.72 37.93 -9.57
C GLU A 1194 16.50 36.78 -10.56
N LEU A 1195 15.48 36.89 -11.44
CA LEU A 1195 15.26 35.95 -12.53
C LEU A 1195 16.15 36.28 -13.72
N ASP A 1196 16.71 35.26 -14.36
CA ASP A 1196 17.38 35.45 -15.64
C ASP A 1196 16.36 35.86 -16.72
N PRO A 1197 16.79 36.56 -17.79
CA PRO A 1197 15.88 37.09 -18.80
C PRO A 1197 15.01 36.05 -19.51
N VAL A 1198 15.53 34.82 -19.71
CA VAL A 1198 14.78 33.74 -20.36
C VAL A 1198 13.67 33.27 -19.43
N THR A 1199 14.00 32.95 -18.17
CA THR A 1199 13.00 32.53 -17.18
C THR A 1199 11.92 33.59 -17.00
N ALA A 1200 12.30 34.87 -16.91
CA ALA A 1200 11.35 35.97 -16.80
C ALA A 1200 10.41 36.02 -18.02
N SER A 1201 10.95 36.02 -19.24
CA SER A 1201 10.14 36.03 -20.48
C SER A 1201 9.13 34.88 -20.53
N GLU A 1202 9.52 33.69 -20.10
CA GLU A 1202 8.70 32.49 -20.12
C GLU A 1202 7.57 32.54 -19.08
N VAL A 1203 7.87 32.97 -17.85
CA VAL A 1203 6.84 33.22 -16.81
C VAL A 1203 5.84 34.25 -17.31
N LEU A 1204 6.33 35.35 -17.90
CA LEU A 1204 5.48 36.41 -18.42
C LEU A 1204 4.61 35.94 -19.60
N ALA A 1205 5.14 35.10 -20.48
CA ALA A 1205 4.37 34.50 -21.57
C ALA A 1205 3.24 33.59 -21.04
N GLU A 1206 3.55 32.77 -20.03
CA GLU A 1206 2.59 31.87 -19.39
C GLU A 1206 1.46 32.63 -18.69
N LEU A 1207 1.79 33.68 -17.95
CA LEU A 1207 0.82 34.57 -17.29
C LEU A 1207 -0.01 35.36 -18.31
N THR A 1208 0.63 35.87 -19.38
CA THR A 1208 -0.09 36.61 -20.43
C THR A 1208 -1.07 35.71 -21.18
N ASP A 1209 -0.70 34.46 -21.47
CA ASP A 1209 -1.64 33.47 -22.01
C ASP A 1209 -2.77 33.24 -21.00
N LEU A 1210 -2.46 32.93 -19.72
CA LEU A 1210 -3.48 32.72 -18.69
C LEU A 1210 -4.55 33.83 -18.65
N THR A 1211 -4.15 35.10 -18.77
CA THR A 1211 -5.03 36.27 -18.67
C THR A 1211 -5.68 36.74 -19.99
N ASN A 1212 -5.25 36.23 -21.15
CA ASN A 1212 -5.82 36.62 -22.44
C ASN A 1212 -7.10 35.82 -22.76
N LEU A 1213 -8.27 36.44 -22.53
CA LEU A 1213 -9.62 35.85 -22.71
C LEU A 1213 -10.15 35.89 -24.17
N THR A 1214 -9.42 36.49 -25.12
CA THR A 1214 -9.93 36.81 -26.47
C THR A 1214 -9.99 35.62 -27.45
N ASN A 1215 -9.48 34.43 -27.10
CA ASN A 1215 -9.44 33.25 -27.99
C ASN A 1215 -10.58 32.24 -27.77
N LEU A 1216 -11.75 32.69 -27.31
CA LEU A 1216 -12.91 31.83 -27.03
C LEU A 1216 -13.64 31.31 -28.28
N THR A 1217 -13.33 31.81 -29.49
CA THR A 1217 -14.06 31.44 -30.71
C THR A 1217 -13.32 30.47 -31.64
N GLU A 1218 -12.00 30.30 -31.52
CA GLU A 1218 -11.23 29.47 -32.48
C GLU A 1218 -10.88 28.05 -31.99
N LEU A 1219 -10.90 27.78 -30.69
CA LEU A 1219 -10.50 26.47 -30.14
C LEU A 1219 -11.62 25.41 -30.11
N VAL A 1220 -12.88 25.79 -30.36
CA VAL A 1220 -14.00 24.84 -30.48
C VAL A 1220 -14.10 24.24 -31.89
N SER A 1221 -13.47 24.84 -32.90
CA SER A 1221 -13.49 24.32 -34.29
C SER A 1221 -12.33 23.38 -34.66
N ALA A 1222 -11.35 23.18 -33.78
CA ALA A 1222 -10.20 22.29 -34.04
C ALA A 1222 -10.33 20.88 -33.43
N THR A 1223 -11.54 20.49 -32.99
CA THR A 1223 -11.84 19.14 -32.47
C THR A 1223 -12.83 18.38 -33.36
N THR A 1224 -12.68 18.53 -34.68
CA THR A 1224 -13.20 17.60 -35.70
C THR A 1224 -12.07 17.10 -36.57
#